data_AF-A0A2H3L6I8-F1
#
_entry.id   AF-A0A2H3L6I8-F1
#
_cell.length_a   1.000
_cell.length_b   1.000
_cell.length_c   1.000
_cell.angle_alpha   90.00
_cell.angle_beta   90.00
_cell.angle_gamma   90.00
#
_symmetry.space_group_name_H-M   'P 1'
#
loop_
_entity.id
_entity.type
_entity.pdbx_description
1 polymer ?
#
loop_
_entity_poly.entity_id
_entity_poly.type
_entity_poly.pdbx_seq_one_letter_code
_entity_poly.pdbx_strand_id
1 'polypeptide(L)'
;MFDLNLEAGRRLMRLRINRDEADRLTRDGILVVDDRRRRPQWFDGRFLAARDLTNEQNYVLTRQADLGKAGGVGVVRGLEVVADRRGLHIQPGFGLTSLGEMVILPRELTLQVQNIPQIERLNRTFGLSRVPVVPPRTLTGLFIVALRAVEYTANPIVSYPTAVEGERSVEDGDIIEATAVTLIPFSDGATSNELDQRRAEVAYAIFVEHAERELPVGTLPLAMVALNRGTVEWIDPFLVRREIGAEHADVIGLGPMLGFATRATREAHLLQYDLHLTSVLERQGGRPFSATDYFRVLPPAGRLPRSAVNPNDFTQTYFPPGIEVDLSVVPVDELNILLEESLVLPPLDLTLTADQLESTSVQIIIPLARSELRQRINQLESTTRLLRPAAPGLVAARKPLEALRTLRLPQRLPPPILDPASLADRAWQEVLQRTEELWFVRRRNFHYKAELVGTIIPLPVEPPVDGGEGGGDEVPDRTLISENRLLDALGERDLPNFYFRRFAALRSAARENNTWESVVTLLDNARWRNEPFLLAGSIHEMSLVEGVPRTGLRSVARRYQSAGQGYATLRRQDGDVLNRFHPELIATLPRFLLVPEIDQLITQFNNQNELTTINDLLHKIGQALREGDLSPEEVFKALVEQLEAAGIRVSQTDPAEIPFFPRRGE
;
A
#
# COMPACT_ATOMS: atom_id res chain seq x y z
N MET A 1 44.19 22.62 0.79
CA MET A 1 44.58 23.15 -0.54
C MET A 1 44.89 21.92 -1.39
N PHE A 2 43.89 21.41 -2.10
CA PHE A 2 43.97 20.16 -2.85
C PHE A 2 44.34 20.48 -4.29
N ASP A 3 45.58 20.22 -4.68
CA ASP A 3 45.97 20.22 -6.10
C ASP A 3 45.48 18.91 -6.73
N LEU A 4 44.26 18.96 -7.24
CA LEU A 4 43.76 17.98 -8.21
C LEU A 4 44.36 18.32 -9.56
N ASN A 5 45.57 17.81 -9.82
CA ASN A 5 46.16 17.82 -11.16
C ASN A 5 45.32 16.87 -12.05
N LEU A 6 44.28 17.44 -12.66
CA LEU A 6 43.44 16.86 -13.69
C LEU A 6 44.22 16.82 -15.02
N GLU A 7 45.25 15.97 -15.10
CA GLU A 7 45.85 15.63 -16.39
C GLU A 7 45.10 14.46 -17.05
N ALA A 8 44.63 14.74 -18.27
CA ALA A 8 44.30 13.81 -19.35
C ALA A 8 43.12 12.83 -19.15
N GLY A 9 41.93 13.26 -19.60
CA GLY A 9 41.27 12.61 -20.74
C GLY A 9 40.79 11.15 -20.63
N ARG A 10 40.77 10.54 -19.45
CA ARG A 10 39.98 9.33 -19.17
C ARG A 10 39.24 9.57 -17.88
N ARG A 11 37.91 9.67 -17.95
CA ARG A 11 37.05 9.63 -16.77
C ARG A 11 37.20 8.23 -16.15
N LEU A 12 38.23 8.04 -15.32
CA LEU A 12 38.45 6.80 -14.60
C LEU A 12 37.22 6.59 -13.73
N MET A 13 36.49 5.49 -13.93
CA MET A 13 35.32 5.14 -13.10
C MET A 13 35.70 4.92 -11.62
N ARG A 14 37.00 4.91 -11.27
CA ARG A 14 37.52 4.76 -9.90
C ARG A 14 38.65 5.76 -9.66
N LEU A 15 38.62 6.41 -8.50
CA LEU A 15 39.68 7.31 -8.02
C LEU A 15 40.88 6.50 -7.56
N ARG A 16 42.09 7.00 -7.83
CA ARG A 16 43.36 6.41 -7.36
C ARG A 16 43.83 7.18 -6.13
N ILE A 17 44.19 6.47 -5.08
CA ILE A 17 44.82 7.00 -3.86
C ILE A 17 46.23 6.43 -3.73
N ASN A 18 47.13 7.15 -3.09
CA ASN A 18 48.49 6.65 -2.84
C ASN A 18 48.49 5.62 -1.69
N ARG A 19 49.49 4.73 -1.65
CA ARG A 19 49.64 3.70 -0.61
C ARG A 19 49.73 4.28 0.80
N ASP A 20 50.58 5.29 1.01
CA ASP A 20 50.78 5.89 2.35
C ASP A 20 49.52 6.60 2.87
N GLU A 21 48.66 7.05 1.95
CA GLU A 21 47.35 7.60 2.27
C GLU A 21 46.35 6.49 2.58
N ALA A 22 46.31 5.42 1.78
CA ALA A 22 45.49 4.25 2.06
C ALA A 22 45.81 3.60 3.42
N ASP A 23 47.10 3.49 3.78
CA ASP A 23 47.54 2.94 5.06
C ASP A 23 47.18 3.83 6.25
N ARG A 24 47.11 5.16 6.06
CA ARG A 24 46.58 6.09 7.06
C ARG A 24 45.06 5.95 7.19
N LEU A 25 44.33 6.04 6.08
CA LEU A 25 42.87 5.95 6.07
C LEU A 25 42.35 4.60 6.60
N THR A 26 43.08 3.50 6.37
CA THR A 26 42.72 2.18 6.92
C THR A 26 42.90 2.14 8.43
N ARG A 27 44.00 2.72 8.96
CA ARG A 27 44.23 2.83 10.41
C ARG A 27 43.21 3.73 11.09
N ASP A 28 42.79 4.80 10.41
CA ASP A 28 41.77 5.73 10.89
C ASP A 28 40.34 5.15 10.74
N GLY A 29 40.17 3.94 10.17
CA GLY A 29 38.88 3.28 9.97
C GLY A 29 38.02 3.89 8.85
N ILE A 30 38.58 4.78 8.05
CA ILE A 30 37.91 5.48 6.94
C ILE A 30 37.91 4.61 5.67
N LEU A 31 38.98 3.84 5.45
CA LEU A 31 39.11 2.92 4.31
C LEU A 31 38.90 1.47 4.75
N VAL A 32 37.93 0.79 4.13
CA VAL A 32 37.69 -0.65 4.32
C VAL A 32 38.18 -1.41 3.09
N VAL A 33 39.01 -2.42 3.31
CA VAL A 33 39.57 -3.28 2.25
C VAL A 33 38.80 -4.60 2.21
N ASP A 34 38.29 -4.97 1.03
CA ASP A 34 37.76 -6.31 0.77
C ASP A 34 38.85 -7.12 0.04
N ASP A 35 39.50 -8.04 0.77
CA ASP A 35 40.58 -8.87 0.24
C ASP A 35 40.13 -9.76 -0.94
N ARG A 36 38.84 -10.13 -0.98
CA ARG A 36 38.27 -10.90 -2.10
C ARG A 36 38.23 -10.11 -3.39
N ARG A 37 38.32 -8.77 -3.31
CA ARG A 37 38.29 -7.84 -4.46
C ARG A 37 39.69 -7.37 -4.87
N ARG A 38 40.73 -8.09 -4.48
CA ARG A 38 42.11 -7.86 -4.93
C ARG A 38 42.32 -8.44 -6.33
N ARG A 39 42.97 -7.66 -7.21
CA ARG A 39 43.39 -8.13 -8.54
C ARG A 39 44.85 -7.74 -8.81
N PRO A 40 45.59 -8.52 -9.62
CA PRO A 40 46.91 -8.12 -10.07
C PRO A 40 46.86 -6.81 -10.89
N GLN A 41 47.91 -6.01 -10.77
CA GLN A 41 48.17 -4.91 -11.69
C GLN A 41 49.16 -5.39 -12.75
N TRP A 42 48.71 -5.45 -13.99
CA TRP A 42 49.53 -5.80 -15.15
C TRP A 42 50.31 -4.58 -15.63
N PHE A 43 51.63 -4.74 -15.79
CA PHE A 43 52.55 -3.75 -16.31
C PHE A 43 53.73 -4.46 -16.99
N ASP A 44 54.37 -3.78 -17.94
CA ASP A 44 55.46 -4.36 -18.72
C ASP A 44 56.67 -4.69 -17.81
N GLY A 45 57.21 -5.91 -17.97
CA GLY A 45 58.31 -6.42 -17.15
C GLY A 45 57.90 -7.20 -15.90
N ARG A 46 56.59 -7.34 -15.61
CA ARG A 46 56.10 -8.28 -14.58
C ARG A 46 56.10 -9.72 -15.12
N PHE A 47 56.67 -10.65 -14.36
CA PHE A 47 56.55 -12.09 -14.67
C PHE A 47 55.12 -12.58 -14.45
N LEU A 48 54.58 -13.28 -15.44
CA LEU A 48 53.29 -13.97 -15.35
C LEU A 48 53.44 -15.24 -14.49
N ALA A 49 52.61 -15.36 -13.45
CA ALA A 49 52.58 -16.51 -12.57
C ALA A 49 51.15 -17.05 -12.45
N ALA A 50 50.99 -18.36 -12.24
CA ALA A 50 49.68 -19.01 -12.08
C ALA A 50 48.84 -18.34 -10.98
N ARG A 51 49.46 -18.00 -9.84
CA ARG A 51 48.81 -17.27 -8.74
C ARG A 51 48.16 -15.94 -9.17
N ASP A 52 48.74 -15.24 -10.14
CA ASP A 52 48.22 -13.96 -10.59
C ASP A 52 46.94 -14.18 -11.40
N LEU A 53 46.92 -15.18 -12.28
CA LEU A 53 45.72 -15.58 -13.02
C LEU A 53 44.64 -16.15 -12.10
N THR A 54 44.98 -16.97 -11.10
CA THR A 54 44.02 -17.47 -10.10
C THR A 54 43.39 -16.32 -9.31
N ASN A 55 44.17 -15.33 -8.90
CA ASN A 55 43.63 -14.14 -8.22
C ASN A 55 42.70 -13.34 -9.12
N GLU A 56 43.00 -13.24 -10.41
CA GLU A 56 42.13 -12.58 -11.39
C GLU A 56 40.82 -13.35 -11.61
N GLN A 57 40.86 -14.68 -11.71
CA GLN A 57 39.66 -15.54 -11.78
C GLN A 57 38.77 -15.35 -10.55
N ASN A 58 39.34 -15.44 -9.35
CA ASN A 58 38.62 -15.25 -8.08
C ASN A 58 38.00 -13.84 -7.99
N TYR A 59 38.71 -12.81 -8.46
CA TYR A 59 38.19 -11.44 -8.52
C TYR A 59 36.95 -11.35 -9.42
N VAL A 60 36.98 -11.99 -10.60
CA VAL A 60 35.86 -12.00 -11.54
C VAL A 60 34.68 -12.77 -10.96
N LEU A 61 34.90 -13.97 -10.43
CA LEU A 61 33.87 -14.81 -9.81
C LEU A 61 33.21 -14.10 -8.62
N THR A 62 34.00 -13.51 -7.72
CA THR A 62 33.48 -12.74 -6.58
C THR A 62 32.61 -11.58 -7.05
N ARG A 63 33.03 -10.88 -8.10
CA ARG A 63 32.28 -9.73 -8.61
C ARG A 63 30.99 -10.13 -9.32
N GLN A 64 30.99 -11.25 -10.03
CA GLN A 64 29.79 -11.83 -10.62
C GLN A 64 28.83 -12.31 -9.54
N ALA A 65 29.32 -12.99 -8.51
CA ALA A 65 28.53 -13.40 -7.35
C ALA A 65 27.92 -12.19 -6.63
N ASP A 66 28.69 -11.11 -6.42
CA ASP A 66 28.17 -9.89 -5.81
C ASP A 66 27.08 -9.23 -6.69
N LEU A 67 27.21 -9.27 -8.02
CA LEU A 67 26.16 -8.80 -8.94
C LEU A 67 24.92 -9.71 -8.88
N GLY A 68 25.11 -11.02 -8.82
CA GLY A 68 24.03 -11.99 -8.66
C GLY A 68 23.27 -11.80 -7.36
N LYS A 69 23.98 -11.58 -6.24
CA LYS A 69 23.37 -11.22 -4.95
C LYS A 69 22.53 -9.95 -5.03
N ALA A 70 22.99 -8.94 -5.77
CA ALA A 70 22.23 -7.72 -5.98
C ALA A 70 20.98 -7.93 -6.84
N GLY A 71 20.98 -8.92 -7.74
CA GLY A 71 19.82 -9.32 -8.54
C GLY A 71 18.76 -10.10 -7.76
N GLY A 72 19.14 -10.66 -6.61
CA GLY A 72 18.26 -11.46 -5.75
C GLY A 72 18.43 -12.97 -5.95
N VAL A 73 17.84 -13.72 -5.02
CA VAL A 73 17.89 -15.19 -5.03
C VAL A 73 16.64 -15.75 -5.69
N GLY A 74 16.76 -16.86 -6.42
CA GLY A 74 15.60 -17.57 -6.95
C GLY A 74 15.80 -18.13 -8.35
N VAL A 75 14.74 -18.76 -8.84
CA VAL A 75 14.67 -19.25 -10.21
C VAL A 75 14.42 -18.07 -11.14
N VAL A 76 15.14 -18.02 -12.27
CA VAL A 76 14.91 -16.99 -13.31
C VAL A 76 14.02 -17.57 -14.41
N ARG A 77 14.27 -18.83 -14.79
CA ARG A 77 13.51 -19.52 -15.83
C ARG A 77 13.65 -21.03 -15.73
N GLY A 78 12.54 -21.75 -15.94
CA GLY A 78 12.53 -23.21 -16.06
C GLY A 78 12.74 -23.91 -14.71
N LEU A 79 13.59 -24.95 -14.68
CA LEU A 79 13.92 -25.72 -13.47
C LEU A 79 12.69 -26.33 -12.77
N GLU A 80 11.64 -26.62 -13.53
CA GLU A 80 10.45 -27.29 -13.00
C GLU A 80 10.77 -28.75 -12.68
N VAL A 81 10.24 -29.22 -11.55
CA VAL A 81 10.43 -30.61 -11.09
C VAL A 81 9.14 -31.37 -11.27
N VAL A 82 9.19 -32.44 -12.06
CA VAL A 82 8.06 -33.32 -12.33
C VAL A 82 8.41 -34.74 -11.87
N ALA A 83 7.46 -35.44 -11.26
CA ALA A 83 7.62 -36.87 -10.96
C ALA A 83 7.09 -37.73 -12.10
N ASP A 84 7.81 -38.81 -12.40
CA ASP A 84 7.31 -39.95 -13.14
C ASP A 84 7.59 -41.25 -12.35
N ARG A 85 7.03 -42.38 -12.81
CA ARG A 85 7.28 -43.72 -12.26
C ARG A 85 8.76 -44.11 -12.24
N ARG A 86 9.59 -43.45 -13.05
CA ARG A 86 11.04 -43.73 -13.20
C ARG A 86 11.94 -42.83 -12.34
N GLY A 87 11.39 -41.76 -11.74
CA GLY A 87 12.14 -40.83 -10.91
C GLY A 87 11.67 -39.38 -11.03
N LEU A 88 12.54 -38.46 -10.62
CA LEU A 88 12.30 -37.02 -10.70
C LEU A 88 12.93 -36.44 -11.97
N HIS A 89 12.20 -35.62 -12.70
CA HIS A 89 12.63 -34.95 -13.91
C HIS A 89 12.77 -33.46 -13.63
N ILE A 90 13.97 -32.90 -13.85
CA ILE A 90 14.21 -31.47 -13.74
C ILE A 90 14.34 -30.90 -15.14
N GLN A 91 13.45 -29.99 -15.51
CA GLN A 91 13.46 -29.32 -16.80
C GLN A 91 14.66 -28.36 -16.92
N PRO A 92 15.19 -28.14 -18.14
CA PRO A 92 16.27 -27.20 -18.36
C PRO A 92 15.87 -25.77 -17.94
N GLY A 93 16.85 -25.02 -17.46
CA GLY A 93 16.62 -23.69 -16.90
C GLY A 93 17.82 -23.16 -16.15
N PHE A 94 17.66 -22.00 -15.50
CA PHE A 94 18.70 -21.40 -14.69
C PHE A 94 18.13 -20.53 -13.57
N GLY A 95 18.96 -20.30 -12.54
CA GLY A 95 18.63 -19.46 -11.40
C GLY A 95 19.87 -19.00 -10.66
N LEU A 96 19.67 -18.19 -9.62
CA LEU A 96 20.72 -17.65 -8.76
C LEU A 96 20.60 -18.21 -7.34
N THR A 97 21.72 -18.66 -6.77
CA THR A 97 21.77 -19.12 -5.37
C THR A 97 21.82 -17.93 -4.40
N SER A 98 21.68 -18.18 -3.10
CA SER A 98 21.87 -17.17 -2.06
C SER A 98 23.31 -16.60 -1.99
N LEU A 99 24.29 -17.27 -2.62
CA LEU A 99 25.64 -16.75 -2.80
C LEU A 99 25.78 -15.87 -4.05
N GLY A 100 24.72 -15.72 -4.85
CA GLY A 100 24.75 -15.02 -6.13
C GLY A 100 25.43 -15.80 -7.24
N GLU A 101 25.70 -17.09 -7.02
CA GLU A 101 26.24 -17.98 -8.05
C GLU A 101 25.13 -18.39 -9.01
N MET A 102 25.47 -18.45 -10.30
CA MET A 102 24.54 -18.89 -11.33
C MET A 102 24.55 -20.41 -11.43
N VAL A 103 23.36 -20.99 -11.40
CA VAL A 103 23.14 -22.42 -11.60
C VAL A 103 22.40 -22.60 -12.92
N ILE A 104 22.96 -23.45 -13.80
CA ILE A 104 22.43 -23.67 -15.14
C ILE A 104 22.27 -25.16 -15.37
N LEU A 105 21.06 -25.55 -15.78
CA LEU A 105 20.77 -26.88 -16.26
C LEU A 105 20.44 -26.80 -17.77
N PRO A 106 21.39 -27.14 -18.67
CA PRO A 106 21.22 -26.92 -20.11
C PRO A 106 20.29 -27.94 -20.78
N ARG A 107 20.09 -29.10 -20.16
CA ARG A 107 19.24 -30.20 -20.67
C ARG A 107 18.44 -30.81 -19.53
N GLU A 108 17.33 -31.45 -19.84
CA GLU A 108 16.54 -32.17 -18.84
C GLU A 108 17.41 -33.20 -18.10
N LEU A 109 17.25 -33.25 -16.78
CA LEU A 109 17.96 -34.18 -15.91
C LEU A 109 16.97 -35.14 -15.25
N THR A 110 17.08 -36.43 -15.56
CA THR A 110 16.33 -37.48 -14.88
C THR A 110 17.13 -38.03 -13.71
N LEU A 111 16.58 -37.88 -12.51
CA LEU A 111 17.12 -38.37 -11.26
C LEU A 111 16.38 -39.64 -10.86
N GLN A 112 17.11 -40.75 -10.82
CA GLN A 112 16.57 -42.00 -10.28
C GLN A 112 16.60 -41.93 -8.74
N VAL A 113 15.43 -42.04 -8.13
CA VAL A 113 15.27 -42.01 -6.66
C VAL A 113 15.99 -43.21 -6.01
N GLN A 114 16.28 -44.29 -6.75
CA GLN A 114 17.13 -45.38 -6.26
C GLN A 114 18.64 -45.06 -6.15
N ASN A 115 19.14 -44.00 -6.82
CA ASN A 115 20.56 -43.60 -6.78
C ASN A 115 20.87 -42.63 -5.62
N ILE A 116 19.93 -42.44 -4.69
CA ILE A 116 20.06 -41.55 -3.53
C ILE A 116 21.31 -41.81 -2.67
N PRO A 117 21.85 -43.03 -2.50
CA PRO A 117 23.11 -43.22 -1.76
C PRO A 117 24.30 -42.45 -2.35
N GLN A 118 24.31 -42.18 -3.66
CA GLN A 118 25.34 -41.34 -4.30
C GLN A 118 25.10 -39.86 -4.00
N ILE A 119 23.84 -39.42 -4.03
CA ILE A 119 23.43 -38.05 -3.67
C ILE A 119 23.75 -37.77 -2.19
N GLU A 120 23.58 -38.75 -1.31
CA GLU A 120 23.94 -38.64 0.12
C GLU A 120 25.44 -38.53 0.34
N ARG A 121 26.27 -39.26 -0.42
CA ARG A 121 27.73 -39.10 -0.37
C ARG A 121 28.12 -37.68 -0.74
N LEU A 122 27.54 -37.14 -1.81
CA LEU A 122 27.75 -35.75 -2.22
C LEU A 122 27.27 -34.77 -1.15
N ASN A 123 26.09 -34.97 -0.58
CA ASN A 123 25.57 -34.14 0.51
C ASN A 123 26.49 -34.13 1.74
N ARG A 124 27.11 -35.27 2.08
CA ARG A 124 28.08 -35.35 3.17
C ARG A 124 29.36 -34.60 2.84
N THR A 125 29.86 -34.73 1.61
CA THR A 125 31.00 -33.95 1.12
C THR A 125 30.72 -32.44 1.16
N PHE A 126 29.49 -32.04 0.83
CA PHE A 126 29.06 -30.63 0.87
C PHE A 126 28.67 -30.12 2.27
N GLY A 127 28.76 -30.95 3.32
CA GLY A 127 28.39 -30.56 4.68
C GLY A 127 26.90 -30.28 4.89
N LEU A 128 26.03 -30.77 4.00
CA LEU A 128 24.58 -30.49 4.00
C LEU A 128 23.78 -31.43 4.92
N SER A 129 24.43 -32.43 5.49
CA SER A 129 23.80 -33.40 6.40
C SER A 129 23.97 -32.96 7.85
N ARG A 130 22.87 -32.62 8.54
CA ARG A 130 22.90 -32.45 10.00
C ARG A 130 23.05 -33.83 10.67
N VAL A 131 24.04 -33.99 11.55
CA VAL A 131 24.12 -35.10 12.51
C VAL A 131 23.11 -34.78 13.64
N PRO A 132 22.19 -35.68 14.07
CA PRO A 132 22.21 -37.14 14.03
C PRO A 132 21.20 -37.80 13.06
N VAL A 133 21.61 -38.96 12.54
CA VAL A 133 20.98 -39.70 11.43
C VAL A 133 19.96 -40.71 11.95
N VAL A 134 18.69 -40.59 11.53
CA VAL A 134 17.76 -41.74 11.52
C VAL A 134 18.35 -42.77 10.54
N PRO A 135 18.55 -44.05 10.93
CA PRO A 135 19.18 -45.03 10.06
C PRO A 135 18.43 -45.12 8.71
N PRO A 136 19.11 -44.89 7.56
CA PRO A 136 18.50 -44.69 6.25
C PRO A 136 18.07 -46.00 5.57
N ARG A 137 17.45 -46.92 6.32
CA ARG A 137 16.94 -48.18 5.74
C ARG A 137 15.58 -47.99 5.04
N THR A 138 14.94 -46.84 5.24
CA THR A 138 13.72 -46.43 4.52
C THR A 138 13.80 -44.93 4.25
N LEU A 139 13.98 -44.52 3.00
CA LEU A 139 13.89 -43.12 2.56
C LEU A 139 12.45 -42.63 2.67
N THR A 140 12.02 -42.41 3.91
CA THR A 140 10.67 -41.98 4.27
C THR A 140 10.76 -40.65 4.99
N GLY A 141 10.18 -39.60 4.40
CA GLY A 141 10.22 -38.25 4.94
C GLY A 141 10.11 -37.18 3.86
N LEU A 142 10.25 -35.93 4.29
CA LEU A 142 10.25 -34.76 3.43
C LEU A 142 11.67 -34.39 3.03
N PHE A 143 11.87 -34.07 1.76
CA PHE A 143 13.16 -33.67 1.20
C PHE A 143 12.97 -32.45 0.30
N ILE A 144 13.97 -31.59 0.28
CA ILE A 144 14.06 -30.47 -0.66
C ILE A 144 15.04 -30.85 -1.76
N VAL A 145 14.55 -30.82 -3.00
CA VAL A 145 15.39 -30.90 -4.20
C VAL A 145 15.97 -29.52 -4.44
N ALA A 146 17.29 -29.41 -4.36
CA ALA A 146 17.99 -28.16 -4.59
C ALA A 146 19.14 -28.35 -5.58
N LEU A 147 19.56 -27.25 -6.19
CA LEU A 147 20.73 -27.19 -7.05
C LEU A 147 21.86 -26.41 -6.38
N ARG A 148 23.11 -26.78 -6.67
CA ARG A 148 24.30 -26.11 -6.17
C ARG A 148 25.34 -25.99 -7.29
N ALA A 149 25.97 -24.82 -7.38
CA ALA A 149 27.15 -24.64 -8.24
C ALA A 149 28.35 -25.36 -7.60
N VAL A 150 29.04 -26.16 -8.40
CA VAL A 150 30.23 -26.92 -7.98
C VAL A 150 31.29 -26.83 -9.06
N GLU A 151 32.54 -26.89 -8.66
CA GLU A 151 33.69 -26.97 -9.56
C GLU A 151 34.46 -28.25 -9.31
N TYR A 152 35.06 -28.80 -10.36
CA TYR A 152 36.02 -29.88 -10.24
C TYR A 152 37.10 -29.75 -11.31
N THR A 153 38.28 -30.28 -11.03
CA THR A 153 39.38 -30.32 -11.98
C THR A 153 39.30 -31.62 -12.79
N ALA A 154 39.66 -31.53 -14.08
CA ALA A 154 39.65 -32.65 -14.99
C ALA A 154 40.67 -32.46 -16.13
N ASN A 155 40.69 -33.40 -17.06
CA ASN A 155 41.56 -33.41 -18.24
C ASN A 155 43.04 -33.39 -17.83
N PRO A 156 43.57 -34.53 -17.34
CA PRO A 156 44.94 -34.63 -16.86
C PRO A 156 45.95 -34.31 -17.97
N ILE A 157 46.87 -33.40 -17.68
CA ILE A 157 47.98 -32.99 -18.52
C ILE A 157 49.32 -33.24 -17.81
N VAL A 158 50.39 -33.34 -18.60
CA VAL A 158 51.75 -33.51 -18.06
C VAL A 158 52.20 -32.19 -17.45
N SER A 159 52.50 -32.20 -16.15
CA SER A 159 53.12 -31.08 -15.43
C SER A 159 54.64 -31.23 -15.44
N TYR A 160 55.33 -30.14 -15.77
CA TYR A 160 56.79 -30.12 -15.81
C TYR A 160 57.34 -29.73 -14.43
N PRO A 161 58.38 -30.43 -13.95
CA PRO A 161 58.99 -30.14 -12.66
C PRO A 161 59.54 -28.72 -12.62
N THR A 162 59.31 -28.02 -11.50
CA THR A 162 59.84 -26.67 -11.23
C THR A 162 61.30 -26.68 -10.76
N ALA A 163 61.84 -27.87 -10.45
CA ALA A 163 63.23 -28.09 -10.06
C ALA A 163 63.97 -28.92 -11.12
N VAL A 164 65.29 -28.71 -11.24
CA VAL A 164 66.16 -29.37 -12.22
C VAL A 164 66.17 -30.90 -12.07
N GLU A 165 66.00 -31.40 -10.84
CA GLU A 165 65.96 -32.83 -10.52
C GLU A 165 64.52 -33.36 -10.30
N GLY A 166 63.49 -32.57 -10.55
CA GLY A 166 62.11 -32.98 -10.29
C GLY A 166 61.60 -34.02 -11.29
N GLU A 167 60.70 -34.89 -10.84
CA GLU A 167 59.99 -35.83 -11.70
C GLU A 167 58.79 -35.16 -12.39
N ARG A 168 58.43 -35.65 -13.58
CA ARG A 168 57.20 -35.22 -14.26
C ARG A 168 56.00 -35.79 -13.51
N SER A 169 55.07 -34.93 -13.14
CA SER A 169 53.78 -35.33 -12.57
C SER A 169 52.67 -35.17 -13.62
N VAL A 170 51.50 -35.73 -13.31
CA VAL A 170 50.27 -35.48 -14.05
C VAL A 170 49.38 -34.64 -13.15
N GLU A 171 48.90 -33.52 -13.68
CA GLU A 171 47.98 -32.62 -12.99
C GLU A 171 46.80 -32.33 -13.90
N ASP A 172 45.63 -32.05 -13.32
CA ASP A 172 44.45 -31.69 -14.10
C ASP A 172 44.63 -30.33 -14.76
N GLY A 173 44.36 -30.25 -16.07
CA GLY A 173 44.58 -29.04 -16.87
C GLY A 173 43.40 -28.08 -16.89
N ASP A 174 42.19 -28.58 -16.66
CA ASP A 174 40.95 -27.81 -16.80
C ASP A 174 40.17 -27.75 -15.48
N ILE A 175 39.59 -26.58 -15.20
CA ILE A 175 38.58 -26.40 -14.16
C ILE A 175 37.21 -26.40 -14.85
N ILE A 176 36.32 -27.29 -14.41
CA ILE A 176 34.97 -27.44 -14.97
C ILE A 176 33.94 -27.02 -13.93
N GLU A 177 33.19 -25.96 -14.25
CA GLU A 177 32.00 -25.57 -13.51
C GLU A 177 30.81 -26.49 -13.87
N ALA A 178 30.11 -26.96 -12.85
CA ALA A 178 28.98 -27.85 -12.98
C ALA A 178 27.88 -27.51 -11.98
N THR A 179 26.69 -28.06 -12.22
CA THR A 179 25.57 -27.98 -11.29
C THR A 179 25.33 -29.37 -10.70
N ALA A 180 25.41 -29.47 -9.37
CA ALA A 180 25.05 -30.67 -8.64
C ALA A 180 23.61 -30.57 -8.13
N VAL A 181 22.86 -31.68 -8.22
CA VAL A 181 21.58 -31.81 -7.53
C VAL A 181 21.81 -32.39 -6.14
N THR A 182 21.20 -31.76 -5.15
CA THR A 182 21.25 -32.20 -3.75
C THR A 182 19.84 -32.45 -3.22
N LEU A 183 19.74 -33.46 -2.35
CA LEU A 183 18.51 -33.79 -1.63
C LEU A 183 18.71 -33.44 -0.16
N ILE A 184 18.06 -32.38 0.29
CA ILE A 184 18.25 -31.85 1.64
C ILE A 184 17.10 -32.38 2.51
N PRO A 185 17.36 -33.16 3.58
CA PRO A 185 16.29 -33.65 4.45
C PRO A 185 15.61 -32.49 5.15
N PHE A 186 14.29 -32.42 5.05
CA PHE A 186 13.49 -31.41 5.73
C PHE A 186 12.92 -32.00 7.02
N SER A 187 13.41 -31.48 8.16
CA SER A 187 12.86 -31.82 9.48
C SER A 187 11.70 -30.89 9.76
N ASP A 188 10.49 -31.39 9.59
CA ASP A 188 9.32 -30.81 10.22
C ASP A 188 9.28 -31.29 11.68
N GLY A 189 8.99 -30.39 12.62
CA GLY A 189 8.69 -30.79 14.01
C GLY A 189 7.36 -31.55 14.13
N ALA A 190 6.89 -32.13 13.02
CA ALA A 190 5.60 -32.78 12.86
C ALA A 190 5.57 -34.09 13.66
N THR A 191 4.49 -34.27 14.41
CA THR A 191 4.24 -35.52 15.15
C THR A 191 3.46 -36.52 14.29
N SER A 192 2.82 -36.06 13.21
CA SER A 192 2.02 -36.92 12.34
C SER A 192 2.90 -37.80 11.45
N ASN A 193 2.52 -39.07 11.31
CA ASN A 193 3.17 -40.03 10.41
C ASN A 193 2.65 -39.92 8.96
N GLU A 194 1.50 -39.27 8.73
CA GLU A 194 0.89 -39.16 7.41
C GLU A 194 1.53 -38.01 6.61
N LEU A 195 2.08 -38.31 5.42
CA LEU A 195 2.84 -37.34 4.63
C LEU A 195 1.97 -36.20 4.09
N ASP A 196 0.68 -36.44 3.87
CA ASP A 196 -0.27 -35.39 3.46
C ASP A 196 -0.55 -34.39 4.58
N GLN A 197 -0.72 -34.85 5.84
CA GLN A 197 -0.89 -33.94 6.99
C GLN A 197 0.37 -33.11 7.23
N ARG A 198 1.54 -33.75 7.09
CA ARG A 198 2.84 -33.06 7.16
C ARG A 198 2.95 -31.94 6.12
N ARG A 199 2.43 -32.14 4.91
CA ARG A 199 2.38 -31.08 3.87
C ARG A 199 1.66 -29.82 4.39
N ALA A 200 0.52 -30.00 5.07
CA ALA A 200 -0.27 -28.90 5.62
C ALA A 200 0.45 -28.19 6.79
N GLU A 201 1.15 -28.94 7.64
CA GLU A 201 1.97 -28.39 8.73
C GLU A 201 3.18 -27.61 8.20
N VAL A 202 3.81 -28.09 7.12
CA VAL A 202 4.91 -27.36 6.47
C VAL A 202 4.41 -26.08 5.81
N ALA A 203 3.25 -26.12 5.13
CA ALA A 203 2.64 -24.91 4.58
C ALA A 203 2.36 -23.87 5.68
N TYR A 204 1.86 -24.31 6.83
CA TYR A 204 1.67 -23.43 8.00
C TYR A 204 2.98 -22.79 8.47
N ALA A 205 4.02 -23.60 8.69
CA ALA A 205 5.31 -23.10 9.16
C ALA A 205 5.94 -22.09 8.18
N ILE A 206 5.82 -22.32 6.87
CA ILE A 206 6.43 -21.44 5.86
C ILE A 206 5.63 -20.14 5.68
N PHE A 207 4.30 -20.21 5.58
CA PHE A 207 3.48 -19.04 5.21
C PHE A 207 2.95 -18.23 6.39
N VAL A 208 2.81 -18.82 7.59
CA VAL A 208 2.30 -18.14 8.79
C VAL A 208 3.41 -17.84 9.77
N GLU A 209 4.16 -18.87 10.20
CA GLU A 209 5.26 -18.68 11.15
C GLU A 209 6.46 -17.96 10.51
N HIS A 210 6.47 -17.83 9.18
CA HIS A 210 7.61 -17.33 8.41
C HIS A 210 8.90 -18.03 8.84
N ALA A 211 8.81 -19.34 9.09
CA ALA A 211 9.93 -20.14 9.53
C ALA A 211 10.95 -20.20 8.38
N GLU A 212 11.89 -19.25 8.39
CA GLU A 212 13.12 -19.29 7.61
C GLU A 212 13.97 -20.44 8.14
N ARG A 213 13.54 -21.68 7.87
CA ARG A 213 14.37 -22.85 8.18
C ARG A 213 15.59 -22.77 7.29
N GLU A 214 16.75 -22.63 7.94
CA GLU A 214 18.06 -22.44 7.34
C GLU A 214 18.32 -23.46 6.21
N LEU A 215 18.01 -23.06 4.99
CA LEU A 215 18.51 -23.73 3.82
C LEU A 215 20.02 -23.52 3.77
N PRO A 216 20.81 -24.56 3.47
CA PRO A 216 22.23 -24.41 3.32
C PRO A 216 22.58 -23.30 2.32
N VAL A 217 23.53 -22.46 2.71
CA VAL A 217 23.98 -21.33 1.89
C VAL A 217 24.54 -21.84 0.55
N GLY A 218 24.25 -21.13 -0.54
CA GLY A 218 24.68 -21.50 -1.88
C GLY A 218 23.86 -22.62 -2.54
N THR A 219 22.64 -22.87 -2.05
CA THR A 219 21.69 -23.79 -2.69
C THR A 219 20.51 -23.03 -3.27
N LEU A 220 20.00 -23.51 -4.41
CA LEU A 220 18.79 -23.01 -5.06
C LEU A 220 17.68 -24.07 -4.89
N PRO A 221 16.70 -23.85 -4.01
CA PRO A 221 15.59 -24.80 -3.81
C PRO A 221 14.65 -24.81 -5.02
N LEU A 222 14.25 -26.00 -5.46
CA LEU A 222 13.36 -26.18 -6.62
C LEU A 222 11.98 -26.74 -6.25
N ALA A 223 11.94 -27.75 -5.38
CA ALA A 223 10.69 -28.36 -4.94
C ALA A 223 10.86 -29.15 -3.65
N MET A 224 9.79 -29.23 -2.88
CA MET A 224 9.67 -30.17 -1.77
C MET A 224 9.05 -31.47 -2.27
N VAL A 225 9.60 -32.60 -1.85
CA VAL A 225 9.18 -33.94 -2.25
C VAL A 225 8.96 -34.78 -1.00
N ALA A 226 7.80 -35.42 -0.92
CA ALA A 226 7.55 -36.46 0.06
C ALA A 226 7.94 -37.81 -0.53
N LEU A 227 8.85 -38.48 0.16
CA LEU A 227 9.26 -39.85 -0.18
C LEU A 227 8.70 -40.82 0.85
N ASN A 228 8.17 -41.93 0.37
CA ASN A 228 7.77 -43.07 1.18
C ASN A 228 8.52 -44.30 0.69
N ARG A 229 9.52 -44.75 1.47
CA ARG A 229 10.41 -45.88 1.12
C ARG A 229 11.04 -45.74 -0.28
N GLY A 230 11.39 -44.51 -0.68
CA GLY A 230 11.97 -44.23 -2.00
C GLY A 230 10.97 -44.13 -3.16
N THR A 231 9.66 -44.12 -2.89
CA THR A 231 8.62 -43.76 -3.86
C THR A 231 8.16 -42.33 -3.62
N VAL A 232 7.98 -41.55 -4.68
CA VAL A 232 7.45 -40.18 -4.58
C VAL A 232 5.95 -40.25 -4.33
N GLU A 233 5.49 -39.69 -3.21
CA GLU A 233 4.07 -39.62 -2.86
C GLU A 233 3.43 -38.34 -3.38
N TRP A 234 4.11 -37.20 -3.20
CA TRP A 234 3.71 -35.91 -3.76
C TRP A 234 4.93 -35.01 -3.97
N ILE A 235 4.77 -34.00 -4.84
CA ILE A 235 5.74 -32.94 -5.11
C ILE A 235 5.02 -31.60 -4.98
N ASP A 236 5.65 -30.67 -4.27
CA ASP A 236 5.16 -29.30 -4.12
C ASP A 236 6.31 -28.31 -4.38
N PRO A 237 6.36 -27.69 -5.58
CA PRO A 237 7.34 -26.66 -5.89
C PRO A 237 7.13 -25.40 -5.04
N PHE A 238 5.88 -25.02 -4.82
CA PHE A 238 5.50 -23.71 -4.29
C PHE A 238 5.74 -23.54 -2.79
N LEU A 239 6.07 -24.61 -2.07
CA LEU A 239 6.53 -24.49 -0.68
C LEU A 239 7.88 -23.77 -0.59
N VAL A 240 8.82 -24.06 -1.49
CA VAL A 240 10.23 -23.62 -1.35
C VAL A 240 10.74 -22.80 -2.53
N ARG A 241 10.23 -23.03 -3.74
CA ARG A 241 10.66 -22.34 -4.95
C ARG A 241 10.16 -20.91 -4.96
N ARG A 242 11.05 -19.96 -5.24
CA ARG A 242 10.71 -18.55 -5.46
C ARG A 242 11.37 -18.05 -6.74
N GLU A 243 10.68 -17.16 -7.44
CA GLU A 243 11.25 -16.45 -8.58
C GLU A 243 12.21 -15.36 -8.10
N ILE A 244 13.19 -14.99 -8.93
CA ILE A 244 14.22 -14.01 -8.60
C ILE A 244 13.62 -12.66 -8.16
N GLY A 245 14.18 -12.05 -7.11
CA GLY A 245 13.77 -10.73 -6.62
C GLY A 245 12.46 -10.73 -5.82
N ALA A 246 11.92 -11.91 -5.53
CA ALA A 246 10.76 -12.14 -4.67
C ALA A 246 10.87 -11.51 -3.28
N GLU A 247 12.09 -11.45 -2.74
CA GLU A 247 12.43 -10.95 -1.41
C GLU A 247 12.50 -9.42 -1.34
N HIS A 248 12.73 -8.75 -2.48
CA HIS A 248 12.85 -7.29 -2.56
C HIS A 248 11.56 -6.58 -3.03
N ALA A 249 10.53 -7.34 -3.41
CA ALA A 249 9.33 -6.83 -4.09
C ALA A 249 8.26 -6.24 -3.15
N ASP A 250 8.60 -5.84 -1.93
CA ASP A 250 7.61 -5.22 -1.04
C ASP A 250 7.47 -3.72 -1.32
N VAL A 251 6.22 -3.26 -1.48
CA VAL A 251 5.85 -1.95 -2.06
C VAL A 251 6.43 -0.77 -1.29
N ILE A 252 6.74 -0.95 0.00
CA ILE A 252 7.31 0.10 0.88
C ILE A 252 8.47 -0.45 1.72
N GLY A 253 8.88 -1.71 1.55
CA GLY A 253 9.90 -2.36 2.38
C GLY A 253 9.52 -2.51 3.86
N LEU A 254 8.27 -2.22 4.22
CA LEU A 254 7.73 -2.31 5.60
C LEU A 254 6.97 -3.62 5.85
N GLY A 255 6.70 -4.39 4.81
CA GLY A 255 5.97 -5.65 4.85
C GLY A 255 6.58 -6.64 5.85
N PRO A 256 7.87 -6.97 5.76
CA PRO A 256 8.51 -7.85 6.75
C PRO A 256 8.46 -7.28 8.18
N MET A 257 8.52 -5.95 8.34
CA MET A 257 8.46 -5.29 9.65
C MET A 257 7.05 -5.28 10.25
N LEU A 258 6.01 -5.21 9.41
CA LEU A 258 4.59 -5.22 9.80
C LEU A 258 3.96 -6.62 9.72
N GLY A 259 4.75 -7.65 9.41
CA GLY A 259 4.30 -9.04 9.30
C GLY A 259 3.50 -9.36 8.03
N PHE A 260 3.59 -8.54 6.98
CA PHE A 260 3.02 -8.86 5.67
C PHE A 260 3.99 -9.69 4.82
N ALA A 261 3.50 -10.79 4.27
CA ALA A 261 4.25 -11.63 3.36
C ALA A 261 4.56 -10.91 2.03
N THR A 262 5.73 -11.18 1.45
CA THR A 262 6.09 -10.66 0.11
C THR A 262 5.09 -11.12 -0.95
N ARG A 263 4.93 -10.34 -2.03
CA ARG A 263 4.00 -10.68 -3.12
C ARG A 263 4.25 -12.10 -3.66
N ALA A 264 5.51 -12.45 -3.90
CA ALA A 264 5.89 -13.76 -4.38
C ALA A 264 5.53 -14.90 -3.40
N THR A 265 5.66 -14.68 -2.09
CA THR A 265 5.25 -15.67 -1.09
C THR A 265 3.73 -15.86 -1.07
N ARG A 266 2.97 -14.79 -1.28
CA ARG A 266 1.51 -14.85 -1.36
C ARG A 266 1.01 -15.55 -2.62
N GLU A 267 1.59 -15.24 -3.78
CA GLU A 267 1.31 -15.92 -5.04
C GLU A 267 1.68 -17.41 -4.94
N ALA A 268 2.84 -17.72 -4.37
CA ALA A 268 3.23 -19.10 -4.12
C ALA A 268 2.25 -19.84 -3.20
N HIS A 269 1.75 -19.19 -2.14
CA HIS A 269 0.75 -19.81 -1.27
C HIS A 269 -0.56 -20.12 -2.00
N LEU A 270 -1.03 -19.23 -2.88
CA LEU A 270 -2.19 -19.47 -3.73
C LEU A 270 -1.99 -20.69 -4.64
N LEU A 271 -0.84 -20.77 -5.32
CA LEU A 271 -0.51 -21.87 -6.23
C LEU A 271 -0.30 -23.20 -5.47
N GLN A 272 0.32 -23.13 -4.30
CA GLN A 272 0.49 -24.26 -3.38
C GLN A 272 -0.88 -24.84 -2.99
N TYR A 273 -1.80 -23.97 -2.60
CA TYR A 273 -3.17 -24.34 -2.24
C TYR A 273 -3.92 -24.96 -3.42
N ASP A 274 -3.85 -24.37 -4.63
CA ASP A 274 -4.54 -24.90 -5.81
C ASP A 274 -4.03 -26.31 -6.21
N LEU A 275 -2.71 -26.51 -6.15
CA LEU A 275 -2.10 -27.82 -6.40
C LEU A 275 -2.55 -28.85 -5.36
N HIS A 276 -2.56 -28.46 -4.08
CA HIS A 276 -3.01 -29.35 -3.01
C HIS A 276 -4.51 -29.65 -3.11
N LEU A 277 -5.35 -28.64 -3.36
CA LEU A 277 -6.80 -28.80 -3.55
C LEU A 277 -7.11 -29.76 -4.69
N THR A 278 -6.43 -29.63 -5.83
CA THR A 278 -6.61 -30.53 -6.98
C THR A 278 -6.33 -31.99 -6.58
N SER A 279 -5.24 -32.24 -5.86
CA SER A 279 -4.92 -33.59 -5.37
C SER A 279 -5.95 -34.15 -4.38
N VAL A 280 -6.55 -33.29 -3.54
CA VAL A 280 -7.62 -33.70 -2.60
C VAL A 280 -8.91 -34.00 -3.36
N LEU A 281 -9.27 -33.19 -4.35
CA LEU A 281 -10.48 -33.38 -5.17
C LEU A 281 -10.42 -34.68 -5.97
N GLU A 282 -9.28 -35.01 -6.56
CA GLU A 282 -9.04 -36.27 -7.26
C GLU A 282 -9.24 -37.48 -6.33
N ARG A 283 -8.81 -37.38 -5.07
CA ARG A 283 -8.94 -38.45 -4.07
C ARG A 283 -10.36 -38.59 -3.52
N GLN A 284 -11.07 -37.48 -3.32
CA GLN A 284 -12.42 -37.46 -2.72
C GLN A 284 -13.55 -37.76 -3.72
N GLY A 285 -13.31 -37.63 -5.03
CA GLY A 285 -14.31 -37.92 -6.05
C GLY A 285 -15.56 -37.03 -5.95
N GLY A 286 -15.39 -35.76 -5.56
CA GLY A 286 -16.47 -34.77 -5.53
C GLY A 286 -17.33 -34.75 -4.25
N ARG A 287 -17.00 -35.52 -3.22
CA ARG A 287 -17.67 -35.43 -1.91
C ARG A 287 -17.37 -34.10 -1.21
N PRO A 288 -18.31 -33.53 -0.43
CA PRO A 288 -18.03 -32.39 0.43
C PRO A 288 -17.06 -32.79 1.54
N PHE A 289 -16.08 -31.94 1.83
CA PHE A 289 -15.13 -32.12 2.92
C PHE A 289 -14.86 -30.77 3.62
N SER A 290 -14.34 -30.81 4.84
CA SER A 290 -13.95 -29.60 5.57
C SER A 290 -12.50 -29.23 5.28
N ALA A 291 -12.21 -27.93 5.16
CA ALA A 291 -10.84 -27.46 4.93
C ALA A 291 -9.90 -27.88 6.07
N THR A 292 -10.38 -27.91 7.32
CA THR A 292 -9.57 -28.24 8.50
C THR A 292 -9.00 -29.66 8.49
N ASP A 293 -9.61 -30.58 7.72
CA ASP A 293 -9.15 -31.96 7.61
C ASP A 293 -7.84 -32.07 6.81
N TYR A 294 -7.64 -31.19 5.81
CA TYR A 294 -6.52 -31.24 4.87
C TYR A 294 -5.58 -30.03 4.95
N PHE A 295 -6.07 -28.90 5.47
CA PHE A 295 -5.36 -27.63 5.49
C PHE A 295 -5.30 -27.08 6.91
N ARG A 296 -4.10 -26.62 7.30
CA ARG A 296 -3.90 -25.84 8.54
C ARG A 296 -4.03 -24.34 8.29
N VAL A 297 -3.59 -23.90 7.12
CA VAL A 297 -3.69 -22.52 6.66
C VAL A 297 -4.32 -22.51 5.27
N LEU A 298 -5.14 -21.49 4.99
CA LEU A 298 -5.62 -21.18 3.64
C LEU A 298 -5.05 -19.84 3.18
N PRO A 299 -4.81 -19.66 1.87
CA PRO A 299 -4.53 -18.34 1.32
C PRO A 299 -5.75 -17.42 1.53
N PRO A 300 -5.56 -16.09 1.51
CA PRO A 300 -6.67 -15.16 1.67
C PRO A 300 -7.69 -15.27 0.54
N ALA A 301 -7.29 -15.77 -0.63
CA ALA A 301 -8.16 -16.04 -1.76
C ALA A 301 -7.81 -17.36 -2.42
N GLY A 302 -8.77 -18.00 -3.10
CA GLY A 302 -8.51 -19.24 -3.85
C GLY A 302 -9.76 -19.87 -4.45
N ARG A 303 -9.55 -20.98 -5.17
CA ARG A 303 -10.63 -21.81 -5.71
C ARG A 303 -11.34 -22.59 -4.59
N LEU A 304 -12.63 -22.78 -4.76
CA LEU A 304 -13.50 -23.51 -3.84
C LEU A 304 -14.28 -24.56 -4.63
N PRO A 305 -14.33 -25.83 -4.19
CA PRO A 305 -15.15 -26.83 -4.86
C PRO A 305 -16.64 -26.52 -4.68
N ARG A 306 -17.43 -26.68 -5.74
CA ARG A 306 -18.90 -26.50 -5.69
C ARG A 306 -19.57 -27.37 -4.63
N SER A 307 -19.04 -28.57 -4.36
CA SER A 307 -19.56 -29.49 -3.34
C SER A 307 -19.53 -28.91 -1.92
N ALA A 308 -18.72 -27.86 -1.66
CA ALA A 308 -18.65 -27.19 -0.37
C ALA A 308 -19.96 -26.48 0.05
N VAL A 309 -20.80 -26.08 -0.92
CA VAL A 309 -21.99 -25.28 -0.69
C VAL A 309 -23.23 -26.09 -1.07
N ASN A 310 -24.15 -26.27 -0.11
CA ASN A 310 -25.44 -26.91 -0.36
C ASN A 310 -26.41 -25.89 -0.97
N PRO A 311 -26.92 -26.10 -2.21
CA PRO A 311 -27.83 -25.16 -2.86
C PRO A 311 -29.24 -25.12 -2.24
N ASN A 312 -29.65 -26.16 -1.51
CA ASN A 312 -31.01 -26.24 -0.98
C ASN A 312 -31.15 -25.46 0.33
N ASP A 313 -30.20 -25.63 1.25
CA ASP A 313 -30.24 -25.03 2.58
C ASP A 313 -29.32 -23.79 2.71
N PHE A 314 -28.59 -23.44 1.64
CA PHE A 314 -27.57 -22.38 1.63
C PHE A 314 -26.58 -22.49 2.79
N THR A 315 -26.11 -23.73 3.02
CA THR A 315 -25.13 -24.04 4.06
C THR A 315 -23.75 -24.32 3.47
N GLN A 316 -22.71 -23.91 4.18
CA GLN A 316 -21.32 -24.16 3.78
C GLN A 316 -20.66 -25.19 4.72
N THR A 317 -19.90 -26.15 4.16
CA THR A 317 -19.21 -27.21 4.92
C THR A 317 -17.68 -27.02 4.98
N TYR A 318 -17.15 -26.11 4.16
CA TYR A 318 -15.71 -25.99 3.94
C TYR A 318 -14.99 -25.22 5.05
N PHE A 319 -15.52 -24.07 5.44
CA PHE A 319 -14.93 -23.21 6.48
C PHE A 319 -15.46 -23.59 7.87
N PRO A 320 -14.64 -23.45 8.92
CA PRO A 320 -15.08 -23.65 10.31
C PRO A 320 -16.20 -22.66 10.69
N PRO A 321 -17.05 -23.02 11.68
CA PRO A 321 -18.25 -22.24 12.03
C PRO A 321 -17.98 -20.86 12.67
N GLY A 322 -16.73 -20.52 13.00
CA GLY A 322 -16.34 -19.21 13.53
C GLY A 322 -16.09 -18.15 12.46
N ILE A 323 -16.02 -18.51 11.18
CA ILE A 323 -15.79 -17.56 10.08
C ILE A 323 -17.14 -17.13 9.50
N GLU A 324 -17.36 -15.83 9.38
CA GLU A 324 -18.52 -15.28 8.67
C GLU A 324 -18.33 -15.45 7.16
N VAL A 325 -19.26 -16.16 6.52
CA VAL A 325 -19.18 -16.48 5.08
C VAL A 325 -20.39 -15.88 4.34
N ASP A 326 -20.10 -15.00 3.39
CA ASP A 326 -21.08 -14.45 2.45
C ASP A 326 -20.98 -15.13 1.08
N LEU A 327 -22.09 -15.37 0.42
CA LEU A 327 -22.18 -15.73 -0.99
C LEU A 327 -22.49 -14.47 -1.81
N SER A 328 -21.74 -14.23 -2.88
CA SER A 328 -22.02 -13.14 -3.81
C SER A 328 -21.86 -13.55 -5.26
N VAL A 329 -22.61 -12.89 -6.14
CA VAL A 329 -22.42 -13.00 -7.58
C VAL A 329 -21.58 -11.82 -8.06
N VAL A 330 -20.49 -12.10 -8.76
CA VAL A 330 -19.58 -11.05 -9.26
C VAL A 330 -19.30 -11.28 -10.75
N PRO A 331 -19.19 -10.21 -11.57
CA PRO A 331 -18.73 -10.31 -12.94
C PRO A 331 -17.33 -10.96 -13.06
N VAL A 332 -17.11 -11.80 -14.07
CA VAL A 332 -15.79 -12.45 -14.30
C VAL A 332 -14.66 -11.43 -14.45
N ASP A 333 -14.93 -10.26 -15.04
CA ASP A 333 -13.96 -9.19 -15.24
C ASP A 333 -13.55 -8.46 -13.94
N GLU A 334 -14.34 -8.56 -12.89
CA GLU A 334 -14.04 -7.97 -11.57
C GLU A 334 -13.33 -8.96 -10.64
N LEU A 335 -13.33 -10.27 -10.97
CA LEU A 335 -12.75 -11.33 -10.14
C LEU A 335 -11.25 -11.09 -9.87
N ASN A 336 -10.48 -10.76 -10.90
CA ASN A 336 -9.03 -10.56 -10.76
C ASN A 336 -8.70 -9.41 -9.79
N ILE A 337 -9.48 -8.33 -9.82
CA ILE A 337 -9.28 -7.17 -8.95
C ILE A 337 -9.56 -7.57 -7.48
N LEU A 338 -10.63 -8.34 -7.24
CA LEU A 338 -10.96 -8.83 -5.91
C LEU A 338 -9.91 -9.81 -5.37
N LEU A 339 -9.37 -10.68 -6.23
CA LEU A 339 -8.27 -11.58 -5.87
C LEU A 339 -7.02 -10.78 -5.49
N GLU A 340 -6.61 -9.79 -6.29
CA GLU A 340 -5.46 -8.94 -5.99
C GLU A 340 -5.62 -8.16 -4.68
N GLU A 341 -6.80 -7.60 -4.42
CA GLU A 341 -7.08 -6.89 -3.17
C GLU A 341 -7.01 -7.82 -1.96
N SER A 342 -7.60 -9.02 -2.09
CA SER A 342 -7.63 -10.02 -1.03
C SER A 342 -6.24 -10.60 -0.75
N LEU A 343 -5.41 -10.79 -1.78
CA LEU A 343 -4.02 -11.24 -1.62
C LEU A 343 -3.18 -10.28 -0.76
N VAL A 344 -3.57 -9.02 -0.54
CA VAL A 344 -2.87 -8.13 0.41
C VAL A 344 -3.11 -8.53 1.87
N LEU A 345 -4.18 -9.27 2.16
CA LEU A 345 -4.54 -9.68 3.50
C LEU A 345 -3.70 -10.87 3.98
N PRO A 346 -3.55 -11.02 5.31
CA PRO A 346 -2.86 -12.18 5.85
C PRO A 346 -3.61 -13.48 5.50
N PRO A 347 -2.89 -14.62 5.46
CA PRO A 347 -3.50 -15.93 5.35
C PRO A 347 -4.56 -16.21 6.43
N LEU A 348 -5.43 -17.16 6.15
CA LEU A 348 -6.45 -17.66 7.07
C LEU A 348 -5.88 -18.84 7.86
N ASP A 349 -5.57 -18.62 9.13
CA ASP A 349 -5.15 -19.69 10.04
C ASP A 349 -6.37 -20.44 10.57
N LEU A 350 -6.49 -21.73 10.24
CA LEU A 350 -7.60 -22.59 10.65
C LEU A 350 -7.36 -23.27 12.01
N THR A 351 -6.18 -23.08 12.62
CA THR A 351 -5.84 -23.64 13.94
C THR A 351 -6.32 -22.79 15.10
N LEU A 352 -6.73 -21.55 14.82
CA LEU A 352 -7.23 -20.58 15.81
C LEU A 352 -8.59 -21.01 16.39
N THR A 353 -8.90 -20.50 17.59
CA THR A 353 -10.19 -20.73 18.24
C THR A 353 -11.32 -19.97 17.55
N ALA A 354 -12.58 -20.41 17.73
CA ALA A 354 -13.75 -19.79 17.10
C ALA A 354 -13.84 -18.28 17.36
N ASP A 355 -13.60 -17.83 18.60
CA ASP A 355 -13.66 -16.42 19.00
C ASP A 355 -12.65 -15.53 18.24
N GLN A 356 -11.47 -16.06 17.92
CA GLN A 356 -10.47 -15.32 17.15
C GLN A 356 -10.84 -15.25 15.66
N LEU A 357 -11.49 -16.30 15.15
CA LEU A 357 -11.96 -16.40 13.77
C LEU A 357 -13.17 -15.50 13.48
N GLU A 358 -13.97 -15.12 14.48
CA GLU A 358 -15.12 -14.21 14.29
C GLU A 358 -14.72 -12.87 13.67
N SER A 359 -13.49 -12.42 13.92
CA SER A 359 -12.94 -11.19 13.34
C SER A 359 -12.59 -11.30 11.85
N THR A 360 -12.81 -12.45 11.23
CA THR A 360 -12.43 -12.75 9.84
C THR A 360 -13.67 -13.02 9.01
N SER A 361 -13.88 -12.18 7.99
CA SER A 361 -14.97 -12.34 7.02
C SER A 361 -14.45 -12.86 5.67
N VAL A 362 -15.15 -13.85 5.12
CA VAL A 362 -14.86 -14.47 3.83
C VAL A 362 -16.08 -14.33 2.93
N GLN A 363 -15.84 -14.06 1.65
CA GLN A 363 -16.87 -13.98 0.63
C GLN A 363 -16.60 -15.05 -0.44
N ILE A 364 -17.57 -15.93 -0.65
CA ILE A 364 -17.62 -16.90 -1.75
C ILE A 364 -18.22 -16.19 -2.95
N ILE A 365 -17.47 -16.18 -4.05
CA ILE A 365 -17.84 -15.57 -5.31
C ILE A 365 -18.31 -16.64 -6.28
N ILE A 366 -19.44 -16.36 -6.90
CA ILE A 366 -19.91 -17.04 -8.11
C ILE A 366 -19.56 -16.15 -9.31
N PRO A 367 -18.60 -16.54 -10.16
CA PRO A 367 -18.22 -15.76 -11.33
C PRO A 367 -19.28 -15.90 -12.43
N LEU A 368 -19.89 -14.78 -12.85
CA LEU A 368 -20.89 -14.75 -13.93
C LEU A 368 -20.51 -13.75 -15.02
N ALA A 369 -20.94 -14.00 -16.26
CA ALA A 369 -20.78 -13.01 -17.32
C ALA A 369 -21.61 -11.75 -17.03
N ARG A 370 -21.07 -10.57 -17.34
CA ARG A 370 -21.72 -9.27 -17.05
C ARG A 370 -23.11 -9.14 -17.69
N SER A 371 -23.33 -9.77 -18.86
CA SER A 371 -24.64 -9.82 -19.52
C SER A 371 -25.65 -10.67 -18.76
N GLU A 372 -25.26 -11.84 -18.26
CA GLU A 372 -26.12 -12.73 -17.48
C GLU A 372 -26.47 -12.11 -16.12
N LEU A 373 -25.50 -11.47 -15.47
CA LEU A 373 -25.75 -10.75 -14.22
C LEU A 373 -26.81 -9.66 -14.40
N ARG A 374 -26.72 -8.85 -15.46
CA ARG A 374 -27.73 -7.81 -15.75
C ARG A 374 -29.14 -8.36 -15.94
N GLN A 375 -29.27 -9.55 -16.53
CA GLN A 375 -30.56 -10.21 -16.70
C GLN A 375 -31.13 -10.74 -15.37
N ARG A 376 -30.25 -11.18 -14.46
CA ARG A 376 -30.63 -11.83 -13.20
C ARG A 376 -30.68 -10.91 -11.98
N ILE A 377 -30.12 -9.70 -12.05
CA ILE A 377 -30.16 -8.72 -10.94
C ILE A 377 -31.59 -8.50 -10.42
N ASN A 378 -32.57 -8.42 -11.32
CA ASN A 378 -33.97 -8.22 -10.94
C ASN A 378 -34.61 -9.45 -10.29
N GLN A 379 -34.03 -10.65 -10.47
CA GLN A 379 -34.52 -11.91 -9.91
C GLN A 379 -33.86 -12.26 -8.57
N LEU A 380 -32.63 -11.77 -8.34
CA LEU A 380 -31.84 -12.11 -7.16
C LEU A 380 -32.17 -11.22 -5.93
N GLU A 381 -32.83 -10.08 -6.13
CA GLU A 381 -33.15 -9.02 -5.15
C GLU A 381 -31.92 -8.39 -4.45
N SER A 382 -30.92 -9.18 -4.04
CA SER A 382 -29.62 -8.77 -3.54
C SER A 382 -28.48 -9.54 -4.24
N THR A 383 -27.34 -8.87 -4.42
CA THR A 383 -26.12 -9.50 -4.99
C THR A 383 -25.31 -10.29 -3.95
N THR A 384 -25.66 -10.14 -2.66
CA THR A 384 -25.00 -10.78 -1.52
C THR A 384 -26.01 -11.54 -0.66
N ARG A 385 -25.57 -12.66 -0.08
CA ARG A 385 -26.36 -13.52 0.79
C ARG A 385 -25.49 -14.22 1.83
N LEU A 386 -25.84 -14.12 3.11
CA LEU A 386 -25.14 -14.82 4.19
C LEU A 386 -25.33 -16.34 4.11
N LEU A 387 -24.26 -17.11 4.24
CA LEU A 387 -24.28 -18.58 4.33
C LEU A 387 -24.17 -19.05 5.77
N ARG A 388 -24.98 -20.05 6.13
CA ARG A 388 -24.90 -20.65 7.47
C ARG A 388 -23.86 -21.78 7.47
N PRO A 389 -23.00 -21.91 8.49
CA PRO A 389 -22.15 -23.08 8.59
C PRO A 389 -23.03 -24.33 8.77
N ALA A 390 -22.86 -25.32 7.88
CA ALA A 390 -23.38 -26.66 8.13
C ALA A 390 -22.58 -27.22 9.29
N ALA A 391 -23.14 -27.24 10.49
CA ALA A 391 -22.47 -27.80 11.66
C ALA A 391 -22.61 -29.34 11.65
N PRO A 392 -21.64 -30.12 11.13
CA PRO A 392 -21.82 -31.56 10.98
C PRO A 392 -21.65 -32.27 12.34
N GLY A 393 -20.94 -31.63 13.29
CA GLY A 393 -20.66 -32.16 14.62
C GLY A 393 -21.67 -31.79 15.73
N LEU A 394 -22.49 -30.76 15.56
CA LEU A 394 -23.50 -30.40 16.58
C LEU A 394 -24.76 -31.26 16.52
N VAL A 395 -25.00 -31.97 15.43
CA VAL A 395 -26.09 -32.96 15.36
C VAL A 395 -25.75 -34.22 16.16
N ALA A 396 -24.46 -34.60 16.21
CA ALA A 396 -23.98 -35.74 17.01
C ALA A 396 -23.92 -35.45 18.52
N ALA A 397 -23.77 -34.17 18.91
CA ALA A 397 -23.74 -33.74 20.32
C ALA A 397 -25.14 -33.46 20.92
N ARG A 398 -26.21 -33.49 20.12
CA ARG A 398 -27.58 -33.34 20.62
C ARG A 398 -27.98 -34.58 21.40
N LYS A 399 -28.59 -34.39 22.57
CA LYS A 399 -29.21 -35.49 23.32
C LYS A 399 -30.26 -36.15 22.40
N PRO A 400 -30.33 -37.48 22.30
CA PRO A 400 -31.25 -38.17 21.38
C PRO A 400 -32.72 -37.79 21.58
N LEU A 401 -33.09 -37.32 22.77
CA LEU A 401 -34.42 -36.82 23.09
C LEU A 401 -34.78 -35.51 22.34
N GLU A 402 -33.81 -34.64 22.08
CA GLU A 402 -34.03 -33.38 21.37
C GLU A 402 -34.19 -33.59 19.86
N ALA A 403 -33.46 -34.57 19.30
CA ALA A 403 -33.63 -35.00 17.90
C ALA A 403 -35.02 -35.61 17.64
N LEU A 404 -35.62 -36.28 18.64
CA LEU A 404 -36.98 -36.80 18.56
C LEU A 404 -38.06 -35.71 18.70
N ARG A 405 -37.78 -34.60 19.39
CA ARG A 405 -38.73 -33.48 19.54
C ARG A 405 -38.91 -32.67 18.26
N THR A 406 -37.92 -32.67 17.37
CA THR A 406 -37.98 -31.99 16.07
C THR A 406 -38.69 -32.79 14.99
N LEU A 407 -38.98 -34.08 15.22
CA LEU A 407 -39.88 -34.89 14.39
C LEU A 407 -41.36 -34.53 14.67
N ARG A 408 -41.74 -33.27 14.48
CA ARG A 408 -43.15 -32.92 14.31
C ARG A 408 -43.54 -33.23 12.87
N LEU A 409 -44.38 -34.25 12.72
CA LEU A 409 -45.07 -34.59 11.47
C LEU A 409 -45.70 -33.33 10.84
N PRO A 410 -45.54 -33.08 9.53
CA PRO A 410 -46.06 -31.88 8.90
C PRO A 410 -47.60 -31.87 8.97
N GLN A 411 -48.15 -30.89 9.68
CA GLN A 411 -49.56 -30.52 9.55
C GLN A 411 -49.76 -29.96 8.14
N ARG A 412 -50.75 -30.51 7.44
CA ARG A 412 -51.36 -30.08 6.17
C ARG A 412 -50.76 -28.80 5.55
N LEU A 413 -50.13 -28.98 4.39
CA LEU A 413 -49.73 -27.90 3.49
C LEU A 413 -50.94 -27.00 3.17
N PRO A 414 -50.91 -25.70 3.49
CA PRO A 414 -51.78 -24.72 2.87
C PRO A 414 -51.44 -24.60 1.37
N PRO A 415 -52.35 -24.10 0.51
CA PRO A 415 -52.09 -23.90 -0.91
C PRO A 415 -50.86 -23.00 -1.13
N PRO A 416 -50.09 -23.19 -2.21
CA PRO A 416 -48.82 -22.50 -2.42
C PRO A 416 -49.06 -21.00 -2.58
N ILE A 417 -48.77 -20.24 -1.53
CA ILE A 417 -48.46 -18.83 -1.66
C ILE A 417 -47.08 -18.78 -2.31
N LEU A 418 -46.96 -18.11 -3.44
CA LEU A 418 -45.66 -17.81 -4.04
C LEU A 418 -44.97 -16.78 -3.13
N ASP A 419 -44.25 -17.26 -2.11
CA ASP A 419 -43.41 -16.38 -1.31
C ASP A 419 -42.32 -15.79 -2.22
N PRO A 420 -42.12 -14.46 -2.27
CA PRO A 420 -41.08 -13.84 -3.09
C PRO A 420 -39.67 -14.36 -2.74
N ALA A 421 -39.44 -14.71 -1.47
CA ALA A 421 -38.22 -15.38 -1.01
C ALA A 421 -37.93 -16.71 -1.75
N SER A 422 -38.97 -17.47 -2.11
CA SER A 422 -38.82 -18.74 -2.82
C SER A 422 -38.39 -18.58 -4.29
N LEU A 423 -38.71 -17.44 -4.91
CA LEU A 423 -38.29 -17.12 -6.29
C LEU A 423 -36.82 -16.67 -6.32
N ALA A 424 -36.43 -15.82 -5.37
CA ALA A 424 -35.02 -15.46 -5.19
C ALA A 424 -34.16 -16.69 -4.86
N ASP A 425 -34.63 -17.58 -3.98
CA ASP A 425 -33.95 -18.83 -3.64
C ASP A 425 -33.76 -19.74 -4.86
N ARG A 426 -34.78 -19.86 -5.73
CA ARG A 426 -34.65 -20.60 -7.00
C ARG A 426 -33.64 -19.96 -7.94
N ALA A 427 -33.63 -18.64 -8.06
CA ALA A 427 -32.66 -17.93 -8.90
C ALA A 427 -31.21 -18.20 -8.42
N TRP A 428 -30.97 -18.17 -7.11
CA TRP A 428 -29.69 -18.54 -6.52
C TRP A 428 -29.31 -20.01 -6.76
N GLN A 429 -30.28 -20.94 -6.65
CA GLN A 429 -30.06 -22.36 -6.94
C GLN A 429 -29.68 -22.61 -8.39
N GLU A 430 -30.36 -21.96 -9.34
CA GLU A 430 -30.05 -22.06 -10.77
C GLU A 430 -28.63 -21.57 -11.08
N VAL A 431 -28.26 -20.41 -10.52
CA VAL A 431 -26.93 -19.82 -10.70
C VAL A 431 -25.85 -20.74 -10.15
N LEU A 432 -26.04 -21.27 -8.95
CA LEU A 432 -25.11 -22.23 -8.37
C LEU A 432 -24.99 -23.50 -9.22
N GLN A 433 -26.12 -24.08 -9.67
CA GLN A 433 -26.12 -25.33 -10.45
C GLN A 433 -25.37 -25.24 -11.78
N ARG A 434 -25.37 -24.07 -12.41
CA ARG A 434 -24.67 -23.84 -13.68
C ARG A 434 -23.17 -23.58 -13.51
N THR A 435 -22.74 -23.20 -12.32
CA THR A 435 -21.36 -22.78 -12.08
C THR A 435 -20.53 -23.99 -11.64
N GLU A 436 -19.47 -24.31 -12.39
CA GLU A 436 -18.59 -25.44 -12.06
C GLU A 436 -17.57 -25.07 -10.98
N GLU A 437 -17.04 -23.84 -11.03
CA GLU A 437 -15.98 -23.37 -10.13
C GLU A 437 -16.43 -22.16 -9.30
N LEU A 438 -16.25 -22.28 -7.98
CA LEU A 438 -16.45 -21.18 -7.05
C LEU A 438 -15.10 -20.61 -6.62
N TRP A 439 -15.10 -19.35 -6.24
CA TRP A 439 -13.92 -18.68 -5.67
C TRP A 439 -14.25 -18.21 -4.27
N PHE A 440 -13.25 -18.09 -3.40
CA PHE A 440 -13.40 -17.39 -2.14
C PHE A 440 -12.35 -16.30 -2.03
N VAL A 441 -12.70 -15.22 -1.34
CA VAL A 441 -11.84 -14.08 -1.03
C VAL A 441 -12.12 -13.60 0.38
N ARG A 442 -11.06 -13.37 1.14
CA ARG A 442 -11.10 -12.69 2.42
C ARG A 442 -11.39 -11.21 2.19
N ARG A 443 -12.30 -10.63 2.99
CA ARG A 443 -12.59 -9.19 2.94
C ARG A 443 -11.88 -8.44 4.06
N ARG A 444 -11.69 -7.15 3.82
CA ARG A 444 -11.27 -6.20 4.86
C ARG A 444 -12.46 -5.93 5.77
N ASN A 445 -12.29 -6.20 7.05
CA ASN A 445 -13.19 -5.71 8.08
C ASN A 445 -12.86 -4.25 8.34
N PHE A 446 -13.41 -3.35 7.51
CA PHE A 446 -13.37 -1.93 7.80
C PHE A 446 -14.20 -1.67 9.06
N HIS A 447 -13.64 -0.90 10.00
CA HIS A 447 -14.46 -0.31 11.06
C HIS A 447 -15.40 0.70 10.43
N TYR A 448 -16.58 0.21 10.04
CA TYR A 448 -17.61 1.02 9.42
C TYR A 448 -18.17 1.97 10.48
N LYS A 449 -17.72 3.22 10.47
CA LYS A 449 -18.39 4.30 11.19
C LYS A 449 -19.56 4.73 10.32
N ALA A 450 -20.76 4.28 10.66
CA ALA A 450 -22.01 4.63 9.96
C ALA A 450 -22.24 6.16 9.85
N GLU A 451 -21.51 6.97 10.63
CA GLU A 451 -21.49 8.43 10.58
C GLU A 451 -20.92 9.01 9.26
N LEU A 452 -20.24 8.23 8.42
CA LEU A 452 -19.49 8.74 7.26
C LEU A 452 -20.05 8.37 5.87
N VAL A 453 -21.24 7.78 5.78
CA VAL A 453 -21.84 7.42 4.48
C VAL A 453 -22.81 8.50 4.01
N GLY A 454 -22.41 9.17 2.92
CA GLY A 454 -23.25 10.17 2.26
C GLY A 454 -24.52 9.54 1.70
N THR A 455 -25.67 10.12 2.03
CA THR A 455 -26.96 9.73 1.42
C THR A 455 -27.12 10.47 0.10
N ILE A 456 -27.37 9.75 -1.00
CA ILE A 456 -27.66 10.37 -2.29
C ILE A 456 -29.06 10.99 -2.22
N ILE A 457 -29.14 12.31 -2.39
CA ILE A 457 -30.41 13.05 -2.45
C ILE A 457 -30.63 13.43 -3.92
N PRO A 458 -31.55 12.75 -4.63
CA PRO A 458 -31.92 13.17 -5.97
C PRO A 458 -32.72 14.48 -5.90
N LEU A 459 -32.20 15.54 -6.51
CA LEU A 459 -32.92 16.81 -6.65
C LEU A 459 -33.82 16.75 -7.89
N PRO A 460 -35.14 17.00 -7.78
CA PRO A 460 -36.01 17.07 -8.95
C PRO A 460 -35.65 18.30 -9.80
N VAL A 461 -35.37 18.09 -11.09
CA VAL A 461 -35.20 19.16 -12.07
C VAL A 461 -36.55 19.36 -12.75
N GLU A 462 -37.21 20.51 -12.54
CA GLU A 462 -38.39 20.87 -13.32
C GLU A 462 -38.00 21.18 -14.79
N PRO A 463 -38.83 20.79 -15.77
CA PRO A 463 -38.59 21.14 -17.17
C PRO A 463 -38.67 22.68 -17.36
N PRO A 464 -37.95 23.23 -18.35
CA PRO A 464 -37.94 24.66 -18.60
C PRO A 464 -39.35 25.18 -18.89
N VAL A 465 -39.72 26.27 -18.22
CA VAL A 465 -40.98 26.97 -18.47
C VAL A 465 -40.91 27.65 -19.83
N ASP A 466 -41.72 27.19 -20.78
CA ASP A 466 -41.89 27.82 -22.08
C ASP A 466 -42.69 29.13 -21.94
N GLY A 467 -42.10 30.22 -22.42
CA GLY A 467 -42.75 31.36 -23.07
C GLY A 467 -43.80 32.19 -22.29
N GLY A 468 -43.39 33.36 -21.81
CA GLY A 468 -44.27 34.49 -21.52
C GLY A 468 -43.54 35.81 -21.77
N GLU A 469 -43.91 36.52 -22.84
CA GLU A 469 -43.33 37.81 -23.23
C GLU A 469 -43.57 38.89 -22.17
N GLY A 470 -42.50 39.52 -21.67
CA GLY A 470 -42.63 40.74 -20.86
C GLY A 470 -41.45 41.05 -19.94
N GLY A 471 -40.41 41.68 -20.49
CA GLY A 471 -39.62 42.73 -19.83
C GLY A 471 -38.62 42.34 -18.72
N GLY A 472 -37.33 42.52 -19.01
CA GLY A 472 -36.26 42.75 -18.03
C GLY A 472 -35.28 41.60 -17.88
N ASP A 473 -34.06 41.77 -18.41
CA ASP A 473 -32.89 40.92 -18.12
C ASP A 473 -32.51 41.03 -16.63
N GLU A 474 -33.12 40.20 -15.79
CA GLU A 474 -32.50 39.70 -14.57
C GLU A 474 -32.46 38.19 -14.67
N VAL A 475 -31.28 37.63 -14.92
CA VAL A 475 -31.05 36.19 -14.79
C VAL A 475 -31.14 35.88 -13.29
N PRO A 476 -32.19 35.21 -12.77
CA PRO A 476 -32.20 34.82 -11.37
C PRO A 476 -31.03 33.85 -11.13
N ASP A 477 -30.22 34.17 -10.14
CA ASP A 477 -28.99 33.47 -9.77
C ASP A 477 -29.29 31.98 -9.55
N ARG A 478 -28.93 31.13 -10.53
CA ARG A 478 -29.26 29.68 -10.56
C ARG A 478 -28.72 28.92 -9.35
N THR A 479 -27.78 29.51 -8.62
CA THR A 479 -27.13 29.00 -7.42
C THR A 479 -28.04 29.09 -6.19
N LEU A 480 -28.74 30.21 -5.95
CA LEU A 480 -29.59 30.43 -4.78
C LEU A 480 -30.86 29.55 -4.76
N ILE A 481 -31.42 29.28 -5.95
CA ILE A 481 -32.60 28.41 -6.10
C ILE A 481 -32.23 26.94 -5.77
N SER A 482 -30.99 26.53 -5.97
CA SER A 482 -30.53 25.16 -5.70
C SER A 482 -30.29 24.89 -4.20
N GLU A 483 -29.89 25.90 -3.43
CA GLU A 483 -29.58 25.77 -2.00
C GLU A 483 -30.85 25.66 -1.15
N ASN A 484 -31.85 26.52 -1.38
CA ASN A 484 -33.13 26.45 -0.67
C ASN A 484 -33.86 25.14 -0.95
N ARG A 485 -33.78 24.61 -2.18
CA ARG A 485 -34.39 23.32 -2.55
C ARG A 485 -33.68 22.13 -1.92
N LEU A 486 -32.36 22.20 -1.77
CA LEU A 486 -31.60 21.20 -1.03
C LEU A 486 -31.99 21.20 0.46
N LEU A 487 -32.23 22.38 1.03
CA LEU A 487 -32.73 22.52 2.40
C LEU A 487 -34.14 21.95 2.58
N ASP A 488 -35.04 22.16 1.61
CA ASP A 488 -36.40 21.59 1.64
C ASP A 488 -36.38 20.06 1.51
N ALA A 489 -35.61 19.52 0.57
CA ALA A 489 -35.45 18.06 0.38
C ALA A 489 -34.80 17.37 1.59
N LEU A 490 -33.93 18.07 2.31
CA LEU A 490 -33.37 17.62 3.59
C LEU A 490 -34.40 17.66 4.73
N GLY A 491 -35.33 18.63 4.71
CA GLY A 491 -36.39 18.79 5.69
C GLY A 491 -37.49 17.73 5.59
N GLU A 492 -37.88 17.32 4.38
CA GLU A 492 -38.97 16.36 4.15
C GLU A 492 -38.65 14.92 4.58
N ARG A 493 -37.38 14.53 4.62
CA ARG A 493 -36.96 13.13 4.87
C ARG A 493 -36.68 12.76 6.31
N ASP A 494 -37.02 13.63 7.26
CA ASP A 494 -36.89 13.36 8.70
C ASP A 494 -35.50 12.78 9.05
N LEU A 495 -34.43 13.39 8.50
CA LEU A 495 -33.03 13.19 8.89
C LEU A 495 -32.53 14.15 10.02
N PRO A 496 -33.31 14.63 11.01
CA PRO A 496 -32.86 15.70 11.90
C PRO A 496 -32.19 15.17 13.19
N ASN A 497 -31.15 14.32 13.12
CA ASN A 497 -30.48 13.92 14.37
C ASN A 497 -28.95 13.96 14.42
N PHE A 498 -28.22 14.02 13.31
CA PHE A 498 -26.74 14.06 13.39
C PHE A 498 -26.11 15.34 12.84
N TYR A 499 -26.41 15.70 11.59
CA TYR A 499 -25.78 16.88 10.97
C TYR A 499 -26.31 18.21 11.50
N PHE A 500 -27.63 18.29 11.75
CA PHE A 500 -28.24 19.50 12.30
C PHE A 500 -27.79 19.81 13.73
N ARG A 501 -27.41 18.81 14.55
CA ARG A 501 -26.93 19.06 15.92
C ARG A 501 -25.54 19.68 15.96
N ARG A 502 -24.64 19.43 15.00
CA ARG A 502 -23.30 20.04 15.03
C ARG A 502 -23.35 21.53 14.72
N PHE A 503 -24.18 21.92 13.74
CA PHE A 503 -24.44 23.32 13.42
C PHE A 503 -25.39 24.00 14.39
N ALA A 504 -26.42 23.31 14.90
CA ALA A 504 -27.31 23.85 15.93
C ALA A 504 -26.62 23.96 17.30
N ALA A 505 -25.69 23.07 17.65
CA ALA A 505 -24.85 23.20 18.84
C ALA A 505 -23.84 24.33 18.70
N LEU A 506 -23.29 24.56 17.50
CA LEU A 506 -22.53 25.77 17.21
C LEU A 506 -23.41 27.02 17.31
N ARG A 507 -24.67 26.97 16.85
CA ARG A 507 -25.63 28.08 16.92
C ARG A 507 -26.17 28.32 18.34
N SER A 508 -26.32 27.27 19.16
CA SER A 508 -26.79 27.35 20.55
C SER A 508 -25.65 27.73 21.50
N ALA A 509 -24.44 27.19 21.30
CA ALA A 509 -23.24 27.64 22.01
C ALA A 509 -22.83 29.07 21.61
N ALA A 510 -23.17 29.53 20.40
CA ALA A 510 -23.03 30.91 19.98
C ALA A 510 -24.07 31.87 20.60
N ARG A 511 -25.25 31.37 21.03
CA ARG A 511 -26.23 32.19 21.76
C ARG A 511 -25.87 32.43 23.22
N GLU A 512 -25.01 31.60 23.81
CA GLU A 512 -24.58 31.76 25.21
C GLU A 512 -23.28 32.58 25.36
N ASN A 513 -22.56 32.88 24.28
CA ASN A 513 -21.29 33.62 24.31
C ASN A 513 -21.25 34.79 23.30
N ASN A 514 -21.65 35.98 23.77
CA ASN A 514 -21.67 37.31 23.09
C ASN A 514 -20.29 37.84 22.63
N THR A 515 -19.47 37.02 22.01
CA THR A 515 -18.17 37.41 21.47
C THR A 515 -18.01 37.05 20.00
N TRP A 516 -18.56 35.92 19.54
CA TRP A 516 -18.47 35.54 18.12
C TRP A 516 -19.56 36.18 17.28
N GLU A 517 -20.65 36.63 17.91
CA GLU A 517 -21.70 37.39 17.24
C GLU A 517 -21.15 38.71 16.66
N SER A 518 -20.28 39.45 17.35
CA SER A 518 -19.67 40.68 16.81
C SER A 518 -18.68 40.42 15.68
N VAL A 519 -18.00 39.27 15.67
CA VAL A 519 -17.06 38.91 14.59
C VAL A 519 -17.81 38.40 13.37
N VAL A 520 -18.82 37.54 13.58
CA VAL A 520 -19.65 37.00 12.50
C VAL A 520 -20.54 38.09 11.90
N THR A 521 -21.16 38.96 12.69
CA THR A 521 -21.92 40.11 12.16
C THR A 521 -21.03 41.13 11.44
N LEU A 522 -19.77 41.29 11.86
CA LEU A 522 -18.80 42.14 11.17
C LEU A 522 -18.39 41.54 9.82
N LEU A 523 -18.17 40.22 9.73
CA LEU A 523 -17.82 39.52 8.49
C LEU A 523 -18.99 39.29 7.54
N ASP A 524 -20.23 39.23 8.05
CA ASP A 524 -21.44 38.98 7.23
C ASP A 524 -21.95 40.26 6.54
N ASN A 525 -21.49 41.44 6.96
CA ASN A 525 -21.91 42.72 6.40
C ASN A 525 -21.43 42.86 4.93
N ALA A 526 -22.37 43.08 4.01
CA ALA A 526 -22.14 43.13 2.56
C ALA A 526 -21.02 44.10 2.12
N ARG A 527 -20.72 45.13 2.93
CA ARG A 527 -19.63 46.08 2.70
C ARG A 527 -18.25 45.39 2.61
N TRP A 528 -18.05 44.31 3.35
CA TRP A 528 -16.78 43.58 3.46
C TRP A 528 -16.55 42.58 2.33
N ARG A 529 -17.64 42.01 1.79
CA ARG A 529 -17.59 41.12 0.63
C ARG A 529 -17.11 41.84 -0.63
N ASN A 530 -17.36 43.15 -0.72
CA ASN A 530 -17.03 43.94 -1.89
C ASN A 530 -15.66 44.63 -1.80
N GLU A 531 -15.11 44.81 -0.59
CA GLU A 531 -13.87 45.55 -0.34
C GLU A 531 -12.80 44.65 0.33
N PRO A 532 -11.91 44.03 -0.47
CA PRO A 532 -10.97 43.03 0.04
C PRO A 532 -9.89 43.59 0.97
N PHE A 533 -9.60 44.90 0.91
CA PHE A 533 -8.66 45.58 1.82
C PHE A 533 -9.15 45.57 3.27
N LEU A 534 -10.44 45.81 3.49
CA LEU A 534 -11.03 45.81 4.83
C LEU A 534 -10.95 44.40 5.43
N LEU A 535 -11.32 43.39 4.63
CA LEU A 535 -11.28 41.98 5.05
C LEU A 535 -9.85 41.52 5.37
N ALA A 536 -8.87 41.82 4.50
CA ALA A 536 -7.48 41.47 4.74
C ALA A 536 -6.90 42.18 5.98
N GLY A 537 -7.22 43.47 6.15
CA GLY A 537 -6.84 44.27 7.33
C GLY A 537 -7.39 43.69 8.63
N SER A 538 -8.70 43.40 8.67
CA SER A 538 -9.33 42.89 9.89
C SER A 538 -8.85 41.49 10.25
N ILE A 539 -8.66 40.60 9.28
CA ILE A 539 -8.11 39.26 9.52
C ILE A 539 -6.68 39.37 10.05
N HIS A 540 -5.85 40.25 9.48
CA HIS A 540 -4.48 40.43 9.94
C HIS A 540 -4.44 40.99 11.36
N GLU A 541 -5.22 42.02 11.67
CA GLU A 541 -5.28 42.59 13.01
C GLU A 541 -5.82 41.60 14.05
N MET A 542 -6.84 40.80 13.69
CA MET A 542 -7.31 39.71 14.54
C MET A 542 -6.25 38.64 14.76
N SER A 543 -5.39 38.36 13.77
CA SER A 543 -4.32 37.37 13.89
C SER A 543 -3.19 37.78 14.84
N LEU A 544 -3.01 39.09 15.07
CA LEU A 544 -2.01 39.62 16.00
C LEU A 544 -2.47 39.57 17.47
N VAL A 545 -3.75 39.34 17.73
CA VAL A 545 -4.28 39.16 19.09
C VAL A 545 -3.96 37.74 19.55
N GLU A 546 -2.85 37.56 20.25
CA GLU A 546 -2.47 36.27 20.84
C GLU A 546 -3.40 35.88 22.00
N GLY A 547 -4.01 34.69 21.89
CA GLY A 547 -5.02 34.23 22.84
C GLY A 547 -6.37 34.91 22.62
N VAL A 548 -7.41 34.47 23.34
CA VAL A 548 -8.78 34.98 23.17
C VAL A 548 -9.16 35.95 24.32
N PRO A 549 -8.42 37.03 24.62
CA PRO A 549 -8.90 38.03 25.55
C PRO A 549 -10.03 38.84 24.89
N ARG A 550 -11.21 38.79 25.51
CA ARG A 550 -12.49 39.38 25.04
C ARG A 550 -12.42 40.88 24.73
N THR A 551 -11.44 41.59 25.28
CA THR A 551 -11.23 43.04 25.10
C THR A 551 -10.59 43.37 23.76
N GLY A 552 -9.60 42.58 23.31
CA GLY A 552 -8.88 42.81 22.05
C GLY A 552 -9.78 42.63 20.83
N LEU A 553 -10.57 41.56 20.77
CA LEU A 553 -11.48 41.36 19.63
C LEU A 553 -12.58 42.42 19.54
N ARG A 554 -13.03 42.98 20.67
CA ARG A 554 -14.01 44.08 20.71
C ARG A 554 -13.41 45.42 20.28
N SER A 555 -12.13 45.68 20.58
CA SER A 555 -11.47 46.90 20.09
C SER A 555 -11.26 46.84 18.58
N VAL A 556 -10.81 45.70 18.04
CA VAL A 556 -10.71 45.50 16.58
C VAL A 556 -12.07 45.67 15.91
N ALA A 557 -13.12 45.01 16.44
CA ALA A 557 -14.46 45.13 15.88
C ALA A 557 -14.99 46.57 15.89
N ARG A 558 -14.69 47.34 16.95
CA ARG A 558 -15.06 48.76 17.03
C ARG A 558 -14.28 49.63 16.04
N ARG A 559 -12.97 49.39 15.85
CA ARG A 559 -12.14 50.16 14.90
C ARG A 559 -12.65 50.05 13.46
N TYR A 560 -13.03 48.85 13.04
CA TYR A 560 -13.53 48.66 11.67
C TYR A 560 -15.03 48.92 11.51
N GLN A 561 -15.78 49.16 12.59
CA GLN A 561 -17.22 49.43 12.50
C GLN A 561 -17.52 50.71 11.68
N SER A 562 -16.65 51.71 11.75
CA SER A 562 -16.77 52.98 11.02
C SER A 562 -16.02 53.02 9.68
N ALA A 563 -15.24 51.98 9.35
CA ALA A 563 -14.43 51.92 8.14
C ALA A 563 -15.22 51.43 6.91
N GLY A 564 -14.78 51.85 5.73
CA GLY A 564 -15.24 51.44 4.40
C GLY A 564 -16.01 52.51 3.61
N GLN A 565 -16.24 53.70 4.16
CA GLN A 565 -16.94 54.77 3.43
C GLN A 565 -16.01 55.51 2.47
N GLY A 566 -14.74 55.66 2.83
CA GLY A 566 -13.72 56.31 2.00
C GLY A 566 -13.43 55.49 0.76
N TYR A 567 -13.08 54.21 0.91
CA TYR A 567 -12.81 53.32 -0.21
C TYR A 567 -14.03 53.15 -1.14
N ALA A 568 -15.24 53.07 -0.58
CA ALA A 568 -16.46 53.02 -1.39
C ALA A 568 -16.74 54.32 -2.16
N THR A 569 -16.24 55.47 -1.68
CA THR A 569 -16.34 56.76 -2.39
C THR A 569 -15.30 56.84 -3.49
N LEU A 570 -14.07 56.42 -3.21
CA LEU A 570 -12.98 56.34 -4.20
C LEU A 570 -13.36 55.41 -5.37
N ARG A 571 -13.94 54.23 -5.07
CA ARG A 571 -14.45 53.30 -6.07
C ARG A 571 -15.59 53.86 -6.93
N ARG A 572 -16.47 54.67 -6.34
CA ARG A 572 -17.59 55.28 -7.08
C ARG A 572 -17.14 56.35 -8.05
N GLN A 573 -16.10 57.11 -7.70
CA GLN A 573 -15.61 58.21 -8.54
C GLN A 573 -14.64 57.73 -9.63
N ASP A 574 -13.83 56.71 -9.35
CA ASP A 574 -12.90 56.14 -10.33
C ASP A 574 -12.81 54.61 -10.19
N GLY A 575 -13.76 53.92 -10.83
CA GLY A 575 -14.01 52.48 -10.64
C GLY A 575 -12.89 51.53 -11.05
N ASP A 576 -11.89 52.02 -11.78
CA ASP A 576 -10.77 51.23 -12.29
C ASP A 576 -9.45 51.43 -11.52
N VAL A 577 -9.39 52.43 -10.64
CA VAL A 577 -8.14 52.81 -9.97
C VAL A 577 -7.74 51.82 -8.86
N LEU A 578 -8.69 51.32 -8.09
CA LEU A 578 -8.46 50.27 -7.07
C LEU A 578 -8.19 48.90 -7.70
N ASN A 579 -8.70 48.65 -8.91
CA ASN A 579 -8.55 47.37 -9.61
C ASN A 579 -7.19 47.22 -10.31
N ARG A 580 -6.55 48.31 -10.75
CA ARG A 580 -5.24 48.26 -11.42
C ARG A 580 -4.09 47.81 -10.53
N PHE A 581 -4.19 48.00 -9.20
CA PHE A 581 -3.09 47.78 -8.25
C PHE A 581 -3.44 46.80 -7.13
N HIS A 582 -4.49 46.00 -7.37
CA HIS A 582 -5.20 45.16 -6.40
C HIS A 582 -4.34 44.14 -5.62
N PRO A 583 -3.32 43.45 -6.17
CA PRO A 583 -2.63 42.41 -5.39
C PRO A 583 -1.59 42.96 -4.40
N GLU A 584 -0.84 43.99 -4.80
CA GLU A 584 0.35 44.43 -4.06
C GLU A 584 0.00 45.29 -2.85
N LEU A 585 -0.97 46.21 -2.99
CA LEU A 585 -1.46 47.06 -1.90
C LEU A 585 -2.25 46.27 -0.84
N ILE A 586 -2.98 45.22 -1.24
CA ILE A 586 -3.67 44.31 -0.30
C ILE A 586 -2.66 43.52 0.53
N ALA A 587 -1.47 43.24 0.01
CA ALA A 587 -0.45 42.51 0.75
C ALA A 587 0.32 43.42 1.74
N THR A 588 0.48 44.70 1.43
CA THR A 588 1.28 45.65 2.22
C THR A 588 0.47 46.41 3.25
N LEU A 589 -0.62 47.09 2.87
CA LEU A 589 -1.37 47.97 3.78
C LEU A 589 -1.91 47.27 5.05
N PRO A 590 -2.47 46.05 4.98
CA PRO A 590 -2.89 45.30 6.17
C PRO A 590 -1.76 45.03 7.15
N ARG A 591 -0.53 44.76 6.69
CA ARG A 591 0.63 44.47 7.55
C ARG A 591 1.02 45.66 8.44
N PHE A 592 0.66 46.88 8.03
CA PHE A 592 0.97 48.10 8.75
C PHE A 592 -0.20 48.61 9.62
N LEU A 593 -1.35 47.92 9.65
CA LEU A 593 -2.52 48.25 10.48
C LEU A 593 -3.15 49.65 10.24
N LEU A 594 -2.90 50.25 9.07
CA LEU A 594 -3.35 51.61 8.69
C LEU A 594 -4.66 51.63 7.87
N VAL A 595 -5.31 50.48 7.69
CA VAL A 595 -6.46 50.36 6.78
C VAL A 595 -7.64 51.25 7.19
N PRO A 596 -8.07 51.29 8.48
CA PRO A 596 -9.13 52.20 8.92
C PRO A 596 -8.76 53.69 8.84
N GLU A 597 -7.50 54.04 9.11
CA GLU A 597 -7.01 55.42 9.13
C GLU A 597 -6.97 56.01 7.73
N ILE A 598 -6.51 55.23 6.76
CA ILE A 598 -6.52 55.64 5.34
C ILE A 598 -7.97 55.79 4.85
N ASP A 599 -8.90 54.92 5.27
CA ASP A 599 -10.32 55.09 4.93
C ASP A 599 -10.88 56.41 5.48
N GLN A 600 -10.58 56.74 6.74
CA GLN A 600 -10.99 58.01 7.33
C GLN A 600 -10.38 59.21 6.62
N LEU A 601 -9.10 59.16 6.28
CA LEU A 601 -8.47 60.21 5.49
C LEU A 601 -9.22 60.40 4.16
N ILE A 602 -9.47 59.34 3.40
CA ILE A 602 -10.19 59.42 2.12
C ILE A 602 -11.56 60.10 2.29
N THR A 603 -12.28 59.85 3.40
CA THR A 603 -13.59 60.50 3.63
C THR A 603 -13.54 62.01 3.81
N GLN A 604 -12.38 62.59 4.13
CA GLN A 604 -12.24 64.05 4.29
C GLN A 604 -12.15 64.79 2.95
N PHE A 605 -11.88 64.09 1.85
CA PHE A 605 -11.66 64.71 0.54
C PHE A 605 -12.91 64.60 -0.34
N ASN A 606 -13.39 65.75 -0.83
CA ASN A 606 -14.59 65.83 -1.68
C ASN A 606 -14.30 66.20 -3.14
N ASN A 607 -13.07 66.62 -3.47
CA ASN A 607 -12.68 67.04 -4.81
C ASN A 607 -11.93 65.95 -5.58
N GLN A 608 -12.28 65.78 -6.86
CA GLN A 608 -11.73 64.71 -7.72
C GLN A 608 -10.20 64.84 -7.94
N ASN A 609 -9.66 66.05 -8.01
CA ASN A 609 -8.21 66.29 -8.14
C ASN A 609 -7.41 65.98 -6.85
N GLU A 610 -8.05 66.06 -5.69
CA GLU A 610 -7.41 65.72 -4.41
C GLU A 610 -7.33 64.19 -4.25
N LEU A 611 -8.36 63.48 -4.71
CA LEU A 611 -8.43 62.01 -4.67
C LEU A 611 -7.41 61.33 -5.60
N THR A 612 -7.14 61.90 -6.78
CA THR A 612 -6.06 61.40 -7.66
C THR A 612 -4.68 61.60 -7.03
N THR A 613 -4.46 62.73 -6.36
CA THR A 613 -3.21 63.02 -5.64
C THR A 613 -2.96 62.04 -4.50
N ILE A 614 -3.99 61.71 -3.71
CA ILE A 614 -3.90 60.70 -2.63
C ILE A 614 -3.57 59.32 -3.20
N ASN A 615 -4.16 58.96 -4.33
CA ASN A 615 -3.91 57.66 -4.94
C ASN A 615 -2.45 57.52 -5.43
N ASP A 616 -1.90 58.57 -6.05
CA ASP A 616 -0.49 58.60 -6.46
C ASP A 616 0.47 58.54 -5.24
N LEU A 617 0.08 59.15 -4.13
CA LEU A 617 0.84 59.11 -2.87
C LEU A 617 0.79 57.71 -2.22
N LEU A 618 -0.38 57.07 -2.16
CA LEU A 618 -0.52 55.69 -1.68
C LEU A 618 0.31 54.71 -2.53
N HIS A 619 0.45 54.96 -3.84
CA HIS A 619 1.30 54.16 -4.72
C HIS A 619 2.79 54.30 -4.38
N LYS A 620 3.29 55.54 -4.25
CA LYS A 620 4.70 55.80 -3.88
C LYS A 620 5.05 55.22 -2.52
N ILE A 621 4.13 55.31 -1.57
CA ILE A 621 4.30 54.74 -0.22
C ILE A 621 4.28 53.22 -0.24
N GLY A 622 3.39 52.60 -1.00
CA GLY A 622 3.37 51.15 -1.19
C GLY A 622 4.69 50.62 -1.76
N GLN A 623 5.35 51.37 -2.64
CA GLN A 623 6.68 51.06 -3.14
C GLN A 623 7.78 51.26 -2.09
N ALA A 624 7.81 52.40 -1.39
CA ALA A 624 8.81 52.67 -0.35
C ALA A 624 8.76 51.66 0.82
N LEU A 625 7.55 51.21 1.21
CA LEU A 625 7.35 50.18 2.23
C LEU A 625 7.87 48.80 1.81
N ARG A 626 7.98 48.52 0.50
CA ARG A 626 8.52 47.27 -0.03
C ARG A 626 10.04 47.22 0.06
N GLU A 627 10.68 48.36 -0.11
CA GLU A 627 12.14 48.51 -0.05
C GLU A 627 12.68 48.49 1.39
N GLY A 628 11.77 48.63 2.38
CA GLY A 628 12.06 48.41 3.81
C GLY A 628 12.59 49.64 4.54
N ASP A 629 12.48 50.83 3.94
CA ASP A 629 13.21 52.02 4.38
C ASP A 629 12.52 52.85 5.48
N LEU A 630 11.25 52.60 5.83
CA LEU A 630 10.50 53.46 6.77
C LEU A 630 9.60 52.67 7.73
N SER A 631 9.49 53.14 8.98
CA SER A 631 8.56 52.59 9.98
C SER A 631 7.10 53.06 9.74
N PRO A 632 6.08 52.32 10.19
CA PRO A 632 4.67 52.65 9.89
C PRO A 632 4.23 54.05 10.35
N GLU A 633 4.75 54.52 11.49
CA GLU A 633 4.50 55.87 12.03
C GLU A 633 5.14 56.95 11.15
N GLU A 634 6.37 56.73 10.68
CA GLU A 634 7.08 57.63 9.76
C GLU A 634 6.39 57.70 8.40
N VAL A 635 5.80 56.58 7.95
CA VAL A 635 5.06 56.51 6.69
C VAL A 635 3.76 57.28 6.75
N PHE A 636 2.98 57.12 7.83
CA PHE A 636 1.75 57.88 8.00
C PHE A 636 2.03 59.37 8.18
N LYS A 637 3.08 59.73 8.94
CA LYS A 637 3.51 61.12 9.09
C LYS A 637 3.99 61.73 7.77
N ALA A 638 4.77 60.99 6.96
CA ALA A 638 5.21 61.44 5.65
C ALA A 638 4.03 61.61 4.66
N LEU A 639 3.01 60.75 4.73
CA LEU A 639 1.77 60.90 3.96
C LEU A 639 1.07 62.21 4.33
N VAL A 640 0.88 62.48 5.61
CA VAL A 640 0.21 63.70 6.10
C VAL A 640 1.03 64.96 5.72
N GLU A 641 2.36 64.95 5.92
CA GLU A 641 3.24 66.06 5.54
C GLU A 641 3.22 66.34 4.02
N GLN A 642 3.18 65.30 3.19
CA GLN A 642 3.08 65.47 1.73
C GLN A 642 1.70 65.96 1.27
N LEU A 643 0.63 65.58 1.97
CA LEU A 643 -0.72 66.10 1.70
C LEU A 643 -0.86 67.57 2.11
N GLU A 644 -0.27 67.97 3.24
CA GLU A 644 -0.21 69.37 3.66
C GLU A 644 0.65 70.22 2.71
N ALA A 645 1.79 69.68 2.24
CA ALA A 645 2.64 70.33 1.23
C ALA A 645 1.94 70.50 -0.13
N ALA A 646 0.98 69.61 -0.46
CA ALA A 646 0.10 69.73 -1.62
C ALA A 646 -1.04 70.76 -1.42
N GLY A 647 -1.08 71.46 -0.29
CA GLY A 647 -2.04 72.51 0.02
C GLY A 647 -3.35 72.01 0.63
N ILE A 648 -3.42 70.74 1.03
CA ILE A 648 -4.64 70.11 1.55
C ILE A 648 -4.59 70.04 3.07
N ARG A 649 -5.53 70.69 3.77
CA ARG A 649 -5.60 70.67 5.24
C ARG A 649 -6.20 69.36 5.73
N VAL A 650 -5.40 68.55 6.40
CA VAL A 650 -5.87 67.36 7.13
C VAL A 650 -6.34 67.81 8.51
N SER A 651 -7.63 67.63 8.83
CA SER A 651 -8.15 68.01 10.14
C SER A 651 -8.22 66.79 11.05
N GLN A 652 -7.48 66.85 12.17
CA GLN A 652 -7.50 65.91 13.30
C GLN A 652 -7.13 64.45 13.00
N THR A 653 -5.84 64.17 12.92
CA THR A 653 -5.27 62.86 13.32
C THR A 653 -3.86 63.13 13.83
N ASP A 654 -3.72 63.44 15.12
CA ASP A 654 -2.39 63.45 15.75
C ASP A 654 -1.85 62.01 15.71
N PRO A 655 -0.72 61.72 15.05
CA PRO A 655 -0.23 60.34 14.90
C PRO A 655 0.00 59.64 16.24
N ALA A 656 0.20 60.42 17.31
CA ALA A 656 0.38 59.94 18.68
C ALA A 656 -0.92 59.50 19.37
N GLU A 657 -2.11 59.88 18.86
CA GLU A 657 -3.41 59.48 19.41
C GLU A 657 -4.02 58.26 18.68
N ILE A 658 -3.36 57.75 17.64
CA ILE A 658 -3.77 56.53 16.94
C ILE A 658 -3.34 55.34 17.83
N PRO A 659 -4.28 54.49 18.30
CA PRO A 659 -3.94 53.36 19.15
C PRO A 659 -3.28 52.27 18.30
N PHE A 660 -1.98 52.41 18.04
CA PHE A 660 -1.15 51.30 17.59
C PHE A 660 -1.13 50.28 18.73
N PHE A 661 -1.62 49.06 18.47
CA PHE A 661 -1.63 47.97 19.46
C PHE A 661 -0.25 47.86 20.16
N PRO A 662 -0.20 47.62 21.48
CA PRO A 662 1.02 47.80 22.25
C PRO A 662 2.13 46.86 21.75
N ARG A 663 3.33 47.42 21.55
CA ARG A 663 4.56 46.64 21.36
C ARG A 663 4.79 45.82 22.64
N ARG A 664 5.25 44.57 22.49
CA ARG A 664 5.61 43.64 23.58
C ARG A 664 6.25 44.37 24.77
N GLY A 665 5.65 44.29 25.96
CA GLY A 665 6.30 44.68 27.21
C GLY A 665 5.49 45.47 28.25
N GLU A 666 4.16 45.42 28.24
CA GLU A 666 3.32 45.86 29.38
C GLU A 666 2.26 44.81 29.74
#